data_AF-A0A8H6Q6W5-F1
#
_entry.id   AF-A0A8H6Q6W5-F1
#
_cell.length_a   1.000
_cell.length_b   1.000
_cell.length_c   1.000
_cell.angle_alpha   90.00
_cell.angle_beta   90.00
_cell.angle_gamma   90.00
#
_symmetry.space_group_name_H-M   'P 1'
#
loop_
_entity.id
_entity.type
_entity.pdbx_description
1 polymer ?
#
loop_
_entity_poly.entity_id
_entity_poly.type
_entity_poly.pdbx_seq_one_letter_code
_entity_poly.pdbx_strand_id
1 'polypeptide(L)'
;MGKAARGKRNAPSSSPYPKPSGAPPSKAATAIFKFNTDIGQHILKNPTIADAIVDKANVQPSQTVLEVGPGTGILTTRILQKAKKVIAVELDPRMAAEVTKTVQGTPAEKKLQVILGDFVKTDLSKLPPFQICISNTPYQISSPLIFKLLSMPNPPKTCILMVQREFALRLIARPGDSLYSRLSVNAQFFSRISHVMKVGKNNFRPPPQVESSVVRIEPKADRPNISWDEWDGMLRICFVRKNKTLRAGFMATKVRALIERNWITWVSMHPEKVTQADIDFLQGKDVSALQGVDEDMDMGQDGEEPVEGGDDEDDIFMDLGGETDVPVTTSKGSLVAIGDQQVPRAMVTKLVQVKIQRVLDQANLSNARAQNATEIFEIFRYPVDLISATKVPIMLDKPDDWWAWSAYIKGLAKRRGVWKYVDPDDEKNTIDEPVEPTMPVSAKPFDQMDSIDRFVWQQESKLYDWSYKIYEREWNGMTAIWTAIQNTVSQKHRRILTLDISERQRMIKLRDKLKPDDVSRMIKLRARFEKLGATKHNESMEEWLSEWENVIGECEDAGLTDIIGYVATRKFLESIEPLLPVYAEIRHAELKKDTTLSTFEEINDFRHRWDDENQLSSVFSTSQGQADQSNRSNQPRKCICGDFHSFIDCPYIISSKRPVSWKADPKIKAKLEKVKKTRENVKAAIERAVEQSNQEAGANRTFLRSIKRSRSTTVVDEGIEYELE
;
A
#
# COMPACT_ATOMS: atom_id res chain seq x y z
N MET A 1 -57.26 13.84 -23.70
CA MET A 1 -58.42 12.95 -23.94
C MET A 1 -57.90 11.80 -24.81
N GLY A 2 -57.96 10.50 -24.53
CA GLY A 2 -58.70 9.68 -23.58
C GLY A 2 -59.27 8.47 -24.35
N LYS A 3 -58.79 7.25 -24.06
CA LYS A 3 -59.37 5.90 -24.36
C LYS A 3 -59.49 5.51 -25.86
N ALA A 4 -59.51 4.26 -26.32
CA ALA A 4 -59.28 2.91 -25.79
C ALA A 4 -59.17 1.88 -26.97
N ALA A 5 -58.84 0.64 -26.62
CA ALA A 5 -58.56 -0.60 -27.36
C ALA A 5 -59.37 -1.01 -28.62
N ARG A 6 -58.72 -1.86 -29.44
CA ARG A 6 -59.27 -2.92 -30.34
C ARG A 6 -58.09 -3.87 -30.68
N GLY A 7 -58.16 -5.21 -30.76
CA GLY A 7 -59.26 -6.15 -30.99
C GLY A 7 -58.96 -6.97 -32.27
N LYS A 8 -58.52 -8.21 -32.12
CA LYS A 8 -58.09 -9.18 -33.17
C LYS A 8 -59.15 -9.44 -34.27
N ARG A 9 -58.69 -9.76 -35.50
CA ARG A 9 -59.36 -10.70 -36.45
C ARG A 9 -58.33 -11.49 -37.27
N ASN A 10 -58.58 -12.81 -37.38
CA ASN A 10 -57.91 -13.80 -38.22
C ASN A 10 -58.70 -14.04 -39.52
N ALA A 11 -58.03 -14.37 -40.62
CA ALA A 11 -58.51 -15.24 -41.71
C ALA A 11 -57.32 -15.74 -42.58
N PRO A 12 -57.44 -16.88 -43.30
CA PRO A 12 -56.37 -17.88 -43.48
C PRO A 12 -55.88 -18.08 -44.92
N SER A 13 -54.76 -18.79 -45.12
CA SER A 13 -54.47 -19.48 -46.40
C SER A 13 -53.83 -20.86 -46.19
N SER A 14 -54.42 -21.84 -46.86
CA SER A 14 -54.15 -23.27 -46.92
C SER A 14 -52.88 -23.66 -47.70
N SER A 15 -52.16 -24.69 -47.27
CA SER A 15 -51.17 -25.42 -48.06
C SER A 15 -51.41 -26.94 -47.96
N PRO A 16 -51.19 -27.75 -49.03
CA PRO A 16 -51.93 -28.96 -49.29
C PRO A 16 -51.09 -30.25 -49.17
N TYR A 17 -50.51 -30.55 -48.00
CA TYR A 17 -49.89 -31.86 -47.74
C TYR A 17 -50.17 -32.36 -46.31
N PRO A 18 -50.43 -33.68 -46.13
CA PRO A 18 -50.98 -34.23 -44.89
C PRO A 18 -49.92 -34.30 -43.77
N LYS A 19 -50.33 -33.94 -42.54
CA LYS A 19 -49.53 -34.10 -41.32
C LYS A 19 -49.47 -35.57 -40.88
N PRO A 20 -48.28 -36.15 -40.65
CA PRO A 20 -48.13 -37.30 -39.78
C PRO A 20 -48.03 -36.82 -38.32
N SER A 21 -48.71 -37.52 -37.43
CA SER A 21 -48.77 -37.34 -35.98
C SER A 21 -47.38 -37.33 -35.32
N GLY A 22 -46.84 -36.14 -35.09
CA GLY A 22 -45.63 -35.93 -34.28
C GLY A 22 -46.02 -35.55 -32.87
N ALA A 23 -45.65 -36.40 -31.90
CA ALA A 23 -45.59 -36.06 -30.49
C ALA A 23 -44.92 -34.69 -30.27
N PRO A 24 -45.29 -33.93 -29.22
CA PRO A 24 -44.60 -32.68 -28.90
C PRO A 24 -43.10 -32.95 -28.83
N PRO A 25 -42.24 -32.06 -29.39
CA PRO A 25 -40.81 -32.26 -29.38
C PRO A 25 -40.37 -32.46 -27.93
N SER A 26 -39.70 -33.59 -27.70
CA SER A 26 -39.19 -33.98 -26.41
C SER A 26 -38.36 -32.83 -25.83
N LYS A 27 -38.84 -32.29 -24.70
CA LYS A 27 -37.99 -31.59 -23.75
C LYS A 27 -36.96 -32.59 -23.24
N ALA A 28 -35.87 -32.79 -23.96
CA ALA A 28 -34.78 -33.63 -23.52
C ALA A 28 -33.46 -32.86 -23.64
N ALA A 29 -32.80 -32.74 -22.48
CA ALA A 29 -31.38 -32.44 -22.25
C ALA A 29 -30.99 -31.10 -21.56
N THR A 30 -31.84 -30.49 -20.72
CA THR A 30 -31.31 -29.45 -19.77
C THR A 30 -32.04 -29.36 -18.43
N ALA A 31 -32.76 -30.40 -18.01
CA ALA A 31 -33.52 -30.41 -16.76
C ALA A 31 -33.08 -31.56 -15.84
N ILE A 32 -31.82 -31.57 -15.37
CA ILE A 32 -31.37 -32.59 -14.39
C ILE A 32 -30.52 -32.01 -13.23
N PHE A 33 -30.29 -30.70 -13.16
CA PHE A 33 -29.66 -30.10 -11.97
C PHE A 33 -30.49 -28.95 -11.41
N LYS A 34 -31.13 -29.21 -10.26
CA LYS A 34 -31.61 -28.13 -9.40
C LYS A 34 -30.42 -27.63 -8.60
N PHE A 35 -29.92 -26.45 -8.97
CA PHE A 35 -28.88 -25.77 -8.20
C PHE A 35 -29.42 -25.41 -6.82
N ASN A 36 -28.61 -25.66 -5.79
CA ASN A 36 -28.94 -25.29 -4.44
C ASN A 36 -28.43 -23.86 -4.18
N THR A 37 -29.34 -22.89 -4.30
CA THR A 37 -29.04 -21.47 -4.06
C THR A 37 -28.71 -21.18 -2.60
N ASP A 38 -29.18 -22.02 -1.67
CA ASP A 38 -29.00 -21.81 -0.22
C ASP A 38 -27.54 -22.03 0.21
N ILE A 39 -26.80 -22.85 -0.55
CA ILE A 39 -25.34 -23.04 -0.41
C ILE A 39 -24.54 -22.20 -1.41
N GLY A 40 -25.17 -21.21 -2.06
CA GLY A 40 -24.51 -20.26 -2.95
C GLY A 40 -24.14 -20.79 -4.34
N GLN A 41 -24.78 -21.85 -4.86
CA GLN A 41 -24.51 -22.37 -6.22
C GLN A 41 -25.04 -21.43 -7.31
N HIS A 42 -24.24 -20.42 -7.65
CA HIS A 42 -24.43 -19.53 -8.80
C HIS A 42 -23.38 -19.86 -9.88
N ILE A 43 -23.80 -20.57 -10.92
CA ILE A 43 -22.87 -21.04 -11.95
C ILE A 43 -22.62 -19.95 -13.00
N LEU A 44 -21.35 -19.64 -13.24
CA LEU A 44 -20.94 -18.74 -14.33
C LEU A 44 -21.31 -19.37 -15.67
N LYS A 45 -22.08 -18.66 -16.51
CA LYS A 45 -22.51 -19.14 -17.84
C LYS A 45 -21.80 -18.44 -19.01
N ASN A 46 -21.14 -17.32 -18.77
CA ASN A 46 -20.51 -16.54 -19.83
C ASN A 46 -19.07 -17.01 -20.09
N PRO A 47 -18.77 -17.64 -21.24
CA PRO A 47 -17.43 -18.15 -21.54
C PRO A 47 -16.38 -17.03 -21.66
N THR A 48 -16.74 -15.86 -22.18
CA THR A 48 -15.81 -14.73 -22.36
C THR A 48 -15.31 -14.19 -21.01
N ILE A 49 -16.13 -14.24 -19.97
CA ILE A 49 -15.70 -13.87 -18.60
C ILE A 49 -14.72 -14.92 -18.07
N ALA A 50 -14.98 -16.21 -18.30
CA ALA A 50 -14.08 -17.27 -17.91
C ALA A 50 -12.72 -17.17 -18.63
N ASP A 51 -12.72 -16.85 -19.92
CA ASP A 51 -11.50 -16.61 -20.70
C ASP A 51 -10.71 -15.43 -20.11
N ALA A 52 -11.38 -14.31 -19.84
CA ALA A 52 -10.76 -13.13 -19.23
C ALA A 52 -10.16 -13.42 -17.83
N ILE A 53 -10.83 -14.23 -17.00
CA ILE A 53 -10.31 -14.64 -15.69
C ILE A 53 -9.01 -15.43 -15.86
N VAL A 54 -8.99 -16.42 -16.75
CA VAL A 54 -7.82 -17.28 -16.98
C VAL A 54 -6.68 -16.51 -17.65
N ASP A 55 -6.97 -15.58 -18.55
CA ASP A 55 -5.98 -14.67 -19.14
C ASP A 55 -5.33 -13.78 -18.08
N LYS A 56 -6.14 -13.16 -17.21
CA LYS A 56 -5.64 -12.30 -16.12
C LYS A 56 -4.92 -13.07 -15.02
N ALA A 57 -5.20 -14.36 -14.86
CA ALA A 57 -4.44 -15.25 -13.99
C ALA A 57 -3.02 -15.51 -14.50
N ASN A 58 -2.74 -15.28 -15.79
CA ASN A 58 -1.43 -15.46 -16.42
C ASN A 58 -0.80 -16.84 -16.12
N VAL A 59 -1.62 -17.89 -16.23
CA VAL A 59 -1.23 -19.28 -15.95
C VAL A 59 -0.15 -19.73 -16.94
N GLN A 60 0.95 -20.24 -16.42
CA GLN A 60 2.08 -20.75 -17.20
C GLN A 60 1.94 -22.26 -17.46
N PRO A 61 2.46 -22.78 -18.59
CA PRO A 61 2.40 -24.20 -18.95
C PRO A 61 3.05 -25.16 -17.95
N SER A 62 3.96 -24.67 -17.10
CA SER A 62 4.64 -25.47 -16.08
C SER A 62 3.89 -25.55 -14.75
N GLN A 63 2.85 -24.73 -14.55
CA GLN A 63 2.20 -24.56 -13.26
C GLN A 63 1.04 -25.54 -13.04
N THR A 64 0.87 -25.90 -11.76
CA THR A 64 -0.29 -26.61 -11.26
C THR A 64 -1.26 -25.58 -10.66
N VAL A 65 -2.52 -25.66 -11.07
CA VAL A 65 -3.58 -24.76 -10.61
C VAL A 65 -4.52 -25.50 -9.68
N LEU A 66 -4.78 -24.92 -8.52
CA LEU A 66 -5.87 -25.32 -7.64
C LEU A 66 -7.15 -24.59 -8.07
N GLU A 67 -8.23 -25.34 -8.28
CA GLU A 67 -9.56 -24.81 -8.48
C GLU A 67 -10.47 -25.22 -7.33
N VAL A 68 -11.03 -24.25 -6.61
CA VAL A 68 -11.99 -24.51 -5.53
C VAL A 68 -13.40 -24.27 -6.06
N GLY A 69 -14.25 -25.30 -6.01
CA GLY A 69 -15.61 -25.23 -6.54
C GLY A 69 -15.66 -25.10 -8.06
N PRO A 70 -15.21 -26.10 -8.83
CA PRO A 70 -15.23 -26.07 -10.30
C PRO A 70 -16.64 -25.96 -10.90
N GLY A 71 -17.69 -26.31 -10.15
CA GLY A 71 -19.07 -26.23 -10.61
C GLY A 71 -19.30 -27.08 -11.86
N THR A 72 -19.79 -26.47 -12.95
CA THR A 72 -19.98 -27.18 -14.24
C THR A 72 -18.71 -27.24 -15.10
N GLY A 73 -17.55 -26.80 -14.59
CA GLY A 73 -16.27 -26.91 -15.29
C GLY A 73 -15.97 -25.83 -16.33
N ILE A 74 -16.71 -24.72 -16.33
CA ILE A 74 -16.51 -23.63 -17.31
C ILE A 74 -15.10 -23.03 -17.19
N LEU A 75 -14.60 -22.81 -15.97
CA LEU A 75 -13.24 -22.35 -15.71
C LEU A 75 -12.25 -23.51 -15.88
N THR A 76 -12.52 -24.68 -15.30
CA THR A 76 -11.69 -25.89 -15.40
C THR A 76 -11.21 -26.18 -16.83
N THR A 77 -12.13 -26.19 -17.79
CA THR A 77 -11.81 -26.48 -19.21
C THR A 77 -10.83 -25.48 -19.82
N ARG A 78 -10.89 -24.20 -19.44
CA ARG A 78 -9.98 -23.15 -19.91
C ARG A 78 -8.64 -23.18 -19.20
N ILE A 79 -8.65 -23.49 -17.91
CA ILE A 79 -7.41 -23.66 -17.13
C ILE A 79 -6.62 -24.85 -17.68
N LEU A 80 -7.27 -25.98 -17.98
CA LEU A 80 -6.65 -27.19 -18.52
C LEU A 80 -5.95 -27.00 -19.89
N GLN A 81 -6.38 -26.00 -20.67
CA GLN A 81 -5.74 -25.65 -21.94
C GLN A 81 -4.34 -25.03 -21.72
N LYS A 82 -4.14 -24.33 -20.60
CA LYS A 82 -2.90 -23.59 -20.32
C LYS A 82 -2.03 -24.23 -19.26
N ALA A 83 -2.62 -24.86 -18.24
CA ALA A 83 -1.89 -25.41 -17.10
C ALA A 83 -1.26 -26.78 -17.40
N LYS A 84 -0.24 -27.12 -16.61
CA LYS A 84 0.31 -28.49 -16.56
C LYS A 84 -0.71 -29.47 -15.98
N LYS A 85 -1.34 -29.07 -14.89
CA LYS A 85 -2.27 -29.87 -14.09
C LYS A 85 -3.27 -28.97 -13.38
N VAL A 86 -4.51 -29.45 -13.22
CA VAL A 86 -5.55 -28.80 -12.43
C VAL A 86 -5.99 -29.75 -11.32
N ILE A 87 -5.97 -29.25 -10.09
CA ILE A 87 -6.48 -29.94 -8.90
C ILE A 87 -7.79 -29.24 -8.54
N ALA A 88 -8.91 -29.91 -8.74
CA ALA A 88 -10.23 -29.36 -8.45
C ALA A 88 -10.74 -29.95 -7.13
N VAL A 89 -11.09 -29.11 -6.16
CA VAL A 89 -11.73 -29.53 -4.90
C VAL A 89 -13.21 -29.15 -4.94
N GLU A 90 -14.08 -30.14 -4.83
CA GLU A 90 -15.53 -29.97 -4.93
C GLU A 90 -16.24 -30.71 -3.80
N LEU A 91 -17.22 -30.04 -3.18
CA LEU A 91 -18.04 -30.62 -2.12
C LEU A 91 -19.18 -31.46 -2.69
N ASP A 92 -19.82 -31.00 -3.77
CA ASP A 92 -20.97 -31.69 -4.39
C ASP A 92 -20.48 -32.83 -5.31
N PRO A 93 -20.69 -34.11 -4.96
CA PRO A 93 -20.23 -35.23 -5.78
C PRO A 93 -20.80 -35.24 -7.19
N ARG A 94 -21.98 -34.63 -7.37
CA ARG A 94 -22.65 -34.58 -8.66
C ARG A 94 -21.98 -33.56 -9.59
N MET A 95 -21.48 -32.43 -9.06
CA MET A 95 -20.68 -31.46 -9.82
C MET A 95 -19.30 -32.03 -10.17
N ALA A 96 -18.66 -32.72 -9.23
CA ALA A 96 -17.39 -33.40 -9.47
C ALA A 96 -17.50 -34.43 -10.62
N ALA A 97 -18.60 -35.19 -10.67
CA ALA A 97 -18.87 -36.11 -11.77
C ALA A 97 -19.09 -35.39 -13.11
N GLU A 98 -19.78 -34.26 -13.13
CA GLU A 98 -20.03 -33.47 -14.34
C GLU A 98 -18.73 -32.90 -14.94
N VAL A 99 -17.83 -32.36 -14.11
CA VAL A 99 -16.52 -31.86 -14.55
C VAL A 99 -15.67 -32.99 -15.11
N THR A 100 -15.65 -34.14 -14.43
CA THR A 100 -14.91 -35.32 -14.88
C THR A 100 -15.43 -35.81 -16.24
N LYS A 101 -16.76 -35.91 -16.39
CA LYS A 101 -17.43 -36.31 -17.63
C LYS A 101 -17.10 -35.35 -18.79
N THR A 102 -16.98 -34.05 -18.52
CA THR A 102 -16.69 -33.03 -19.52
C THR A 102 -15.32 -33.23 -20.19
N VAL A 103 -14.34 -33.77 -19.46
CA VAL A 103 -12.99 -34.02 -19.98
C VAL A 103 -12.73 -35.47 -20.34
N GLN A 104 -13.66 -36.38 -20.05
CA GLN A 104 -13.52 -37.81 -20.28
C GLN A 104 -13.26 -38.12 -21.77
N GLY A 105 -12.24 -38.93 -22.04
CA GLY A 105 -11.83 -39.29 -23.41
C GLY A 105 -11.02 -38.20 -24.13
N THR A 106 -10.70 -37.08 -23.46
CA THR A 106 -9.86 -36.02 -24.02
C THR A 106 -8.43 -36.07 -23.45
N PRO A 107 -7.42 -35.48 -24.11
CA PRO A 107 -6.08 -35.36 -23.54
C PRO A 107 -6.03 -34.61 -22.20
N ALA A 108 -7.04 -33.76 -21.93
CA ALA A 108 -7.14 -32.99 -20.69
C ALA A 108 -7.52 -33.85 -19.47
N GLU A 109 -8.09 -35.04 -19.67
CA GLU A 109 -8.45 -35.97 -18.59
C GLU A 109 -7.25 -36.28 -17.69
N LYS A 110 -6.08 -36.55 -18.29
CA LYS A 110 -4.83 -36.85 -17.56
C LYS A 110 -4.29 -35.67 -16.75
N LYS A 111 -4.72 -34.45 -17.08
CA LYS A 111 -4.30 -33.21 -16.40
C LYS A 111 -5.25 -32.81 -15.27
N LEU A 112 -6.45 -33.36 -15.21
CA LEU A 112 -7.43 -33.05 -14.18
C LEU A 112 -7.36 -34.07 -13.04
N GLN A 113 -7.30 -33.57 -11.81
CA GLN A 113 -7.50 -34.36 -10.59
C GLN A 113 -8.64 -33.75 -9.78
N VAL A 114 -9.74 -34.48 -9.61
CA VAL A 114 -10.87 -34.03 -8.80
C VAL A 114 -10.80 -34.68 -7.43
N ILE A 115 -10.93 -33.88 -6.37
CA ILE A 115 -10.92 -34.29 -4.97
C ILE A 115 -12.27 -33.92 -4.37
N LEU A 116 -12.95 -34.91 -3.80
CA LEU A 116 -14.21 -34.70 -3.09
C LEU A 116 -13.93 -34.26 -1.66
N GLY A 117 -14.47 -33.10 -1.27
CA GLY A 117 -14.35 -32.61 0.09
C GLY A 117 -14.69 -31.13 0.25
N ASP A 118 -14.95 -30.75 1.51
CA ASP A 118 -15.05 -29.35 1.90
C ASP A 118 -13.65 -28.74 1.95
N PHE A 119 -13.36 -27.77 1.07
CA PHE A 119 -12.05 -27.12 1.02
C PHE A 119 -11.67 -26.48 2.36
N VAL A 120 -12.62 -25.90 3.09
CA VAL A 120 -12.37 -25.24 4.38
C VAL A 120 -11.97 -26.25 5.46
N LYS A 121 -12.41 -27.50 5.36
CA LYS A 121 -12.04 -28.59 6.30
C LYS A 121 -10.92 -29.50 5.79
N THR A 122 -10.61 -29.44 4.51
CA THR A 122 -9.59 -30.31 3.89
C THR A 122 -8.19 -29.99 4.43
N ASP A 123 -7.45 -31.03 4.80
CA ASP A 123 -6.04 -30.87 5.15
C ASP A 123 -5.23 -30.53 3.89
N LEU A 124 -4.73 -29.30 3.82
CA LEU A 124 -4.01 -28.79 2.66
C LEU A 124 -2.66 -29.48 2.45
N SER A 125 -2.07 -30.08 3.49
CA SER A 125 -0.82 -30.83 3.37
C SER A 125 -0.96 -32.09 2.50
N LYS A 126 -2.19 -32.61 2.39
CA LYS A 126 -2.53 -33.77 1.56
C LYS A 126 -2.83 -33.41 0.12
N LEU A 127 -2.95 -32.12 -0.20
CA LEU A 127 -3.15 -31.68 -1.57
C LEU A 127 -1.81 -31.72 -2.33
N PRO A 128 -1.80 -32.14 -3.61
CA PRO A 128 -0.59 -32.03 -4.41
C PRO A 128 -0.14 -30.56 -4.52
N PRO A 129 1.17 -30.27 -4.61
CA PRO A 129 1.66 -28.90 -4.68
C PRO A 129 1.06 -28.10 -5.84
N PHE A 130 0.65 -26.87 -5.55
CA PHE A 130 0.07 -25.93 -6.52
C PHE A 130 0.67 -24.54 -6.36
N GLN A 131 0.71 -23.77 -7.45
CA GLN A 131 1.31 -22.43 -7.47
C GLN A 131 0.28 -21.32 -7.63
N ILE A 132 -0.88 -21.63 -8.22
CA ILE A 132 -1.95 -20.67 -8.47
C ILE A 132 -3.27 -21.24 -7.94
N CYS A 133 -4.10 -20.39 -7.35
CA CYS A 133 -5.48 -20.71 -7.02
C CYS A 133 -6.43 -19.88 -7.90
N ILE A 134 -7.38 -20.51 -8.57
CA ILE A 134 -8.43 -19.83 -9.34
C ILE A 134 -9.78 -20.35 -8.85
N SER A 135 -10.72 -19.47 -8.51
CA SER A 135 -12.03 -19.93 -8.03
C SER A 135 -13.15 -18.95 -8.35
N ASN A 136 -14.29 -19.50 -8.76
CA ASN A 136 -15.58 -18.86 -8.65
C ASN A 136 -16.20 -19.24 -7.30
N THR A 137 -15.75 -18.57 -6.24
CA THR A 137 -15.99 -19.02 -4.88
C THR A 137 -17.45 -18.78 -4.47
N PRO A 138 -18.14 -19.78 -3.86
CA PRO A 138 -19.41 -19.53 -3.17
C PRO A 138 -19.23 -18.44 -2.12
N TYR A 139 -20.14 -17.46 -2.11
CA TYR A 139 -19.91 -16.24 -1.33
C TYR A 139 -19.79 -16.48 0.18
N GLN A 140 -20.52 -17.47 0.71
CA GLN A 140 -20.51 -17.86 2.12
C GLN A 140 -19.12 -18.30 2.61
N ILE A 141 -18.26 -18.84 1.74
CA ILE A 141 -16.94 -19.34 2.12
C ILE A 141 -15.79 -18.42 1.71
N SER A 142 -16.07 -17.19 1.25
CA SER A 142 -15.03 -16.30 0.71
C SER A 142 -13.96 -15.92 1.74
N SER A 143 -14.37 -15.50 2.95
CA SER A 143 -13.44 -15.21 4.05
C SER A 143 -12.62 -16.42 4.52
N PRO A 144 -13.25 -17.56 4.91
CA PRO A 144 -12.47 -18.71 5.37
C PRO A 144 -11.59 -19.29 4.27
N LEU A 145 -11.99 -19.22 2.99
CA LEU A 145 -11.14 -19.62 1.86
C LEU A 145 -9.87 -18.76 1.81
N ILE A 146 -10.01 -17.43 1.81
CA ILE A 146 -8.87 -16.52 1.69
C ILE A 146 -7.91 -16.68 2.86
N PHE A 147 -8.43 -16.71 4.09
CA PHE A 147 -7.58 -16.88 5.28
C PHE A 147 -6.87 -18.22 5.29
N LYS A 148 -7.56 -19.30 4.90
CA LYS A 148 -6.96 -20.63 4.79
C LYS A 148 -5.86 -20.70 3.73
N LEU A 149 -6.00 -20.00 2.60
CA LEU A 149 -4.94 -19.90 1.58
C LEU A 149 -3.76 -19.05 2.06
N LEU A 150 -4.01 -17.99 2.81
CA LEU A 150 -2.97 -17.10 3.31
C LEU A 150 -2.18 -17.71 4.47
N SER A 151 -2.83 -18.49 5.36
CA SER A 151 -2.21 -19.14 6.52
C SER A 151 -1.34 -20.35 6.16
N MET A 152 -1.33 -20.78 4.90
CA MET A 152 -0.43 -21.84 4.44
C MET A 152 1.04 -21.46 4.66
N PRO A 153 1.91 -22.42 5.07
CA PRO A 153 3.35 -22.20 5.12
C PRO A 153 3.92 -21.79 3.75
N ASN A 154 3.44 -22.47 2.70
CA ASN A 154 3.77 -22.19 1.30
C ASN A 154 2.49 -21.79 0.56
N PRO A 155 2.08 -20.52 0.61
CA PRO A 155 0.87 -20.07 -0.05
C PRO A 155 1.03 -20.10 -1.58
N PRO A 156 -0.07 -20.16 -2.35
CA PRO A 156 -0.03 -19.96 -3.79
C PRO A 156 0.56 -18.59 -4.12
N LYS A 157 1.39 -18.50 -5.18
CA LYS A 157 2.00 -17.24 -5.64
C LYS A 157 0.95 -16.21 -6.07
N THR A 158 -0.17 -16.68 -6.61
CA THR A 158 -1.27 -15.82 -7.06
C THR A 158 -2.60 -16.54 -6.85
N CYS A 159 -3.57 -15.84 -6.27
CA CYS A 159 -4.96 -16.26 -6.25
C CYS A 159 -5.80 -15.31 -7.10
N ILE A 160 -6.59 -15.85 -8.03
CA ILE A 160 -7.60 -15.11 -8.77
C ILE A 160 -8.97 -15.62 -8.32
N LEU A 161 -9.64 -14.81 -7.50
CA LEU A 161 -10.89 -15.20 -6.87
C LEU A 161 -12.01 -14.29 -7.36
N MET A 162 -13.12 -14.90 -7.77
CA MET A 162 -14.36 -14.17 -8.01
C MET A 162 -15.20 -14.20 -6.73
N VAL A 163 -15.51 -13.02 -6.22
CA VAL A 163 -16.21 -12.80 -4.95
C VAL A 163 -17.31 -11.75 -5.15
N GLN A 164 -18.15 -11.52 -4.14
CA GLN A 164 -19.12 -10.42 -4.18
C GLN A 164 -18.41 -9.08 -4.34
N ARG A 165 -19.05 -8.14 -5.06
CA ARG A 165 -18.47 -6.82 -5.31
C ARG A 165 -18.20 -6.05 -4.02
N GLU A 166 -19.12 -6.08 -3.06
CA GLU A 166 -18.91 -5.40 -1.77
C GLU A 166 -17.73 -6.01 -1.01
N PHE A 167 -17.66 -7.34 -0.96
CA PHE A 167 -16.55 -8.07 -0.36
C PHE A 167 -15.20 -7.72 -1.01
N ALA A 168 -15.15 -7.66 -2.34
CA ALA A 168 -13.96 -7.22 -3.07
C ALA A 168 -13.55 -5.78 -2.71
N LEU A 169 -14.52 -4.86 -2.54
CA LEU A 169 -14.26 -3.49 -2.13
C LEU A 169 -13.75 -3.41 -0.68
N ARG A 170 -14.30 -4.23 0.23
CA ARG A 170 -13.78 -4.35 1.60
C ARG A 170 -12.34 -4.86 1.61
N LEU A 171 -11.98 -5.86 0.80
CA LEU A 171 -10.60 -6.37 0.71
C LEU A 171 -9.57 -5.30 0.32
N ILE A 172 -9.92 -4.38 -0.57
CA ILE A 172 -9.01 -3.32 -1.07
C ILE A 172 -9.19 -1.98 -0.35
N ALA A 173 -10.11 -1.90 0.62
CA ALA A 173 -10.40 -0.67 1.35
C ALA A 173 -9.15 -0.18 2.08
N ARG A 174 -8.90 1.13 2.04
CA ARG A 174 -7.77 1.77 2.68
C ARG A 174 -8.18 2.32 4.06
N PRO A 175 -7.21 2.55 4.97
CA PRO A 175 -7.50 3.26 6.21
C PRO A 175 -8.22 4.58 5.94
N GLY A 176 -9.29 4.84 6.68
CA GLY A 176 -10.20 5.99 6.49
C GLY A 176 -11.42 5.69 5.61
N ASP A 177 -11.42 4.62 4.81
CA ASP A 177 -12.59 4.24 4.02
C ASP A 177 -13.70 3.67 4.92
N SER A 178 -14.96 3.88 4.55
CA SER A 178 -16.11 3.31 5.27
C SER A 178 -16.10 1.78 5.29
N LEU A 179 -15.60 1.17 4.21
CA LEU A 179 -15.48 -0.27 4.01
C LEU A 179 -14.22 -0.87 4.66
N TYR A 180 -13.36 -0.06 5.28
CA TYR A 180 -12.18 -0.54 6.00
C TYR A 180 -12.61 -1.35 7.23
N SER A 181 -12.07 -2.57 7.35
CA SER A 181 -12.45 -3.58 8.33
C SER A 181 -11.30 -4.53 8.65
N ARG A 182 -11.50 -5.42 9.64
CA ARG A 182 -10.56 -6.50 9.98
C ARG A 182 -10.12 -7.30 8.76
N LEU A 183 -11.04 -7.61 7.85
CA LEU A 183 -10.75 -8.31 6.59
C LEU A 183 -9.73 -7.56 5.73
N SER A 184 -9.89 -6.25 5.60
CA SER A 184 -8.99 -5.38 4.83
C SER A 184 -7.58 -5.47 5.38
N VAL A 185 -7.44 -5.33 6.71
CA VAL A 185 -6.15 -5.35 7.40
C VAL A 185 -5.48 -6.70 7.28
N ASN A 186 -6.17 -7.78 7.65
CA ASN A 186 -5.64 -9.15 7.57
C ASN A 186 -5.14 -9.48 6.17
N ALA A 187 -5.97 -9.22 5.15
CA ALA A 187 -5.63 -9.60 3.80
C ALA A 187 -4.47 -8.76 3.25
N GLN A 188 -4.47 -7.44 3.46
CA GLN A 188 -3.41 -6.54 2.96
C GLN A 188 -2.10 -6.65 3.75
N PHE A 189 -2.15 -7.13 4.99
CA PHE A 189 -0.97 -7.38 5.81
C PHE A 189 -0.10 -8.48 5.17
N PHE A 190 -0.71 -9.62 4.82
CA PHE A 190 0.00 -10.78 4.26
C PHE A 190 0.13 -10.79 2.73
N SER A 191 -0.59 -9.92 2.02
CA SER A 191 -0.66 -9.97 0.55
C SER A 191 -0.87 -8.60 -0.11
N ARG A 192 -0.51 -8.49 -1.38
CA ARG A 192 -0.93 -7.40 -2.28
C ARG A 192 -2.25 -7.80 -2.93
N ILE A 193 -3.24 -6.92 -2.87
CA ILE A 193 -4.57 -7.19 -3.39
C ILE A 193 -4.91 -6.14 -4.44
N SER A 194 -5.37 -6.59 -5.60
CA SER A 194 -5.81 -5.72 -6.69
C SER A 194 -7.17 -6.14 -7.22
N HIS A 195 -8.00 -5.16 -7.58
CA HIS A 195 -9.23 -5.39 -8.31
C HIS A 195 -8.90 -5.60 -9.78
N VAL A 196 -9.39 -6.71 -10.37
CA VAL A 196 -9.06 -7.09 -11.75
C VAL A 196 -10.18 -6.68 -12.70
N MET A 197 -11.42 -7.08 -12.39
CA MET A 197 -12.58 -6.76 -13.23
C MET A 197 -13.90 -6.89 -12.47
N LYS A 198 -14.94 -6.23 -12.98
CA LYS A 198 -16.34 -6.35 -12.49
C LYS A 198 -17.07 -7.41 -13.32
N VAL A 199 -17.93 -8.19 -12.69
CA VAL A 199 -18.74 -9.21 -13.38
C VAL A 199 -20.21 -9.01 -13.04
N GLY A 200 -21.01 -8.81 -14.08
CA GLY A 200 -22.45 -8.56 -13.96
C GLY A 200 -23.23 -9.79 -13.47
N LYS A 201 -24.23 -9.64 -12.61
CA LYS A 201 -25.12 -10.73 -12.14
C LYS A 201 -25.79 -11.55 -13.26
N ASN A 202 -26.00 -10.93 -14.42
CA ASN A 202 -26.59 -11.60 -15.58
C ASN A 202 -25.67 -12.64 -16.23
N ASN A 203 -24.41 -12.72 -15.82
CA ASN A 203 -23.45 -13.73 -16.28
C ASN A 203 -23.55 -15.06 -15.52
N PHE A 204 -24.51 -15.20 -14.61
CA PHE A 204 -24.71 -16.40 -13.79
C PHE A 204 -26.06 -17.08 -14.07
N ARG A 205 -26.18 -18.33 -13.63
CA ARG A 205 -27.42 -19.10 -13.59
C ARG A 205 -27.49 -19.97 -12.32
N PRO A 206 -28.52 -19.78 -11.46
CA PRO A 206 -29.40 -18.62 -11.42
C PRO A 206 -28.63 -17.31 -11.14
N PRO A 207 -29.14 -16.14 -11.55
CA PRO A 207 -28.46 -14.87 -11.28
C PRO A 207 -28.44 -14.58 -9.76
N PRO A 208 -27.30 -14.17 -9.18
CA PRO A 208 -27.24 -13.71 -7.80
C PRO A 208 -27.96 -12.37 -7.64
N GLN A 209 -28.30 -12.04 -6.40
CA GLN A 209 -28.95 -10.75 -6.06
C GLN A 209 -27.97 -9.56 -6.16
N VAL A 210 -26.68 -9.84 -6.00
CA VAL A 210 -25.61 -8.84 -5.94
C VAL A 210 -24.63 -8.99 -7.11
N GLU A 211 -23.89 -7.92 -7.39
CA GLU A 211 -22.82 -7.92 -8.40
C GLU A 211 -21.56 -8.64 -7.89
N SER A 212 -20.73 -9.13 -8.82
CA SER A 212 -19.48 -9.83 -8.51
C SER A 212 -18.26 -9.03 -8.96
N SER A 213 -17.10 -9.37 -8.43
CA SER A 213 -15.81 -8.83 -8.86
C SER A 213 -14.71 -9.87 -8.74
N VAL A 214 -13.77 -9.79 -9.67
CA VAL A 214 -12.57 -10.63 -9.67
C VAL A 214 -11.46 -9.86 -8.99
N VAL A 215 -10.83 -10.47 -7.99
CA VAL A 215 -9.69 -9.92 -7.26
C VAL A 215 -8.46 -10.80 -7.46
N ARG A 216 -7.29 -10.17 -7.50
CA ARG A 216 -5.99 -10.82 -7.52
C ARG A 216 -5.32 -10.60 -6.17
N ILE A 217 -4.93 -11.69 -5.53
CA ILE A 217 -4.25 -11.72 -4.24
C ILE A 217 -2.86 -12.35 -4.46
N GLU A 218 -1.83 -11.61 -4.08
CA GLU A 218 -0.43 -12.01 -4.23
C GLU A 218 0.25 -11.95 -2.87
N PRO A 219 0.48 -13.09 -2.20
CA PRO A 219 1.21 -13.13 -0.95
C PRO A 219 2.55 -12.40 -1.05
N LYS A 220 2.89 -11.60 -0.03
CA LYS A 220 4.19 -10.93 0.06
C LYS A 220 5.29 -11.97 0.26
N ALA A 221 6.48 -11.72 -0.29
CA ALA A 221 7.62 -12.61 -0.13
C ALA A 221 8.23 -12.50 1.28
N ASP A 222 8.22 -11.30 1.83
CA ASP A 222 8.70 -10.90 3.15
C ASP A 222 7.56 -10.93 4.18
N ARG A 223 7.00 -12.12 4.44
CA ARG A 223 5.95 -12.25 5.45
C ARG A 223 6.52 -11.99 6.85
N PRO A 224 5.89 -11.11 7.64
CA PRO A 224 6.31 -10.90 9.02
C PRO A 224 6.09 -12.17 9.83
N ASN A 225 7.07 -12.52 10.67
CA ASN A 225 7.02 -13.70 11.53
C ASN A 225 6.14 -13.42 12.76
N ILE A 226 4.83 -13.45 12.57
CA ILE A 226 3.83 -13.20 13.62
C ILE A 226 2.85 -14.37 13.62
N SER A 227 2.45 -14.81 14.82
CA SER A 227 1.41 -15.82 14.97
C SER A 227 0.10 -15.31 14.35
N TRP A 228 -0.49 -16.12 13.47
CA TRP A 228 -1.77 -15.79 12.85
C TRP A 228 -2.87 -15.59 13.90
N ASP A 229 -2.89 -16.43 14.93
CA ASP A 229 -3.94 -16.43 15.95
C ASP A 229 -3.84 -15.20 16.86
N GLU A 230 -2.62 -14.80 17.23
CA GLU A 230 -2.38 -13.58 18.03
C GLU A 230 -2.75 -12.32 17.23
N TRP A 231 -2.37 -12.30 15.95
CA TRP A 231 -2.66 -11.19 15.06
C TRP A 231 -4.17 -11.04 14.79
N ASP A 232 -4.86 -12.13 14.45
CA ASP A 232 -6.31 -12.09 14.23
C ASP A 232 -7.06 -11.75 15.52
N GLY A 233 -6.66 -12.33 16.66
CA GLY A 233 -7.23 -12.05 17.98
C GLY A 233 -7.12 -10.58 18.36
N MET A 234 -5.94 -9.97 18.15
CA MET A 234 -5.74 -8.54 18.37
C MET A 234 -6.62 -7.70 17.43
N LEU A 235 -6.67 -8.02 16.14
CA LEU A 235 -7.50 -7.27 15.19
C LEU A 235 -8.99 -7.39 15.49
N ARG A 236 -9.46 -8.51 16.01
CA ARG A 236 -10.85 -8.64 16.50
C ARG A 236 -11.12 -7.58 17.57
N ILE A 237 -10.29 -7.48 18.60
CA ILE A 237 -10.43 -6.45 19.65
C ILE A 237 -10.46 -5.04 19.03
N CYS A 238 -9.55 -4.75 18.10
CA CYS A 238 -9.47 -3.43 17.46
C CYS A 238 -10.72 -3.06 16.64
N PHE A 239 -11.31 -4.02 15.92
CA PHE A 239 -12.34 -3.76 14.91
C PHE A 239 -13.78 -3.96 15.37
N VAL A 240 -14.01 -4.58 16.54
CA VAL A 240 -15.37 -4.74 17.11
C VAL A 240 -16.08 -3.39 17.24
N ARG A 241 -15.41 -2.38 17.80
CA ARG A 241 -15.90 -1.00 17.83
C ARG A 241 -14.94 -0.08 17.10
N LYS A 242 -14.83 -0.25 15.78
CA LYS A 242 -13.83 0.44 14.93
C LYS A 242 -13.82 1.98 15.01
N ASN A 243 -14.93 2.59 15.47
CA ASN A 243 -15.10 4.05 15.63
C ASN A 243 -14.73 4.56 17.03
N LYS A 244 -14.58 3.68 18.02
CA LYS A 244 -14.10 4.04 19.37
C LYS A 244 -12.57 4.03 19.38
N THR A 245 -11.98 4.71 20.36
CA THR A 245 -10.52 4.72 20.55
C THR A 245 -10.00 3.32 20.90
N LEU A 246 -8.81 2.95 20.46
CA LEU A 246 -8.21 1.66 20.79
C LEU A 246 -8.03 1.48 22.30
N ARG A 247 -7.68 2.53 23.06
CA ARG A 247 -7.65 2.48 24.54
C ARG A 247 -8.99 1.98 25.09
N ALA A 248 -10.11 2.57 24.67
CA ALA A 248 -11.43 2.14 25.11
C ALA A 248 -11.76 0.69 24.71
N GLY A 249 -11.32 0.24 23.53
CA GLY A 249 -11.49 -1.15 23.08
C GLY A 249 -10.72 -2.15 23.95
N PHE A 250 -9.45 -1.89 24.21
CA PHE A 250 -8.60 -2.76 25.03
C PHE A 250 -8.92 -2.67 26.54
N MET A 251 -9.47 -1.56 27.00
CA MET A 251 -9.87 -1.36 28.40
C MET A 251 -11.28 -1.90 28.72
N ALA A 252 -12.00 -2.43 27.74
CA ALA A 252 -13.30 -3.06 27.97
C ALA A 252 -13.18 -4.25 28.94
N THR A 253 -14.11 -4.38 29.88
CA THR A 253 -14.06 -5.37 30.98
C THR A 253 -13.87 -6.80 30.49
N LYS A 254 -14.64 -7.23 29.47
CA LYS A 254 -14.54 -8.58 28.90
C LYS A 254 -13.18 -8.82 28.21
N VAL A 255 -12.65 -7.81 27.51
CA VAL A 255 -11.35 -7.88 26.83
C VAL A 255 -10.20 -7.98 27.83
N ARG A 256 -10.24 -7.17 28.89
CA ARG A 256 -9.25 -7.22 29.97
C ARG A 256 -9.22 -8.58 30.66
N ALA A 257 -10.39 -9.14 30.98
CA ALA A 257 -10.48 -10.46 31.59
C ALA A 257 -9.92 -11.57 30.68
N LEU A 258 -10.17 -11.47 29.36
CA LEU A 258 -9.59 -12.38 28.37
C LEU A 258 -8.06 -12.28 28.31
N ILE A 259 -7.51 -11.06 28.20
CA ILE A 259 -6.06 -10.83 28.15
C ILE A 259 -5.41 -11.28 29.45
N GLU A 260 -6.03 -11.01 30.61
CA GLU A 260 -5.54 -11.45 31.91
C GLU A 260 -5.42 -12.97 31.99
N ARG A 261 -6.47 -13.70 31.59
CA ARG A 261 -6.44 -15.17 31.57
C ARG A 261 -5.33 -15.68 30.64
N ASN A 262 -5.25 -15.14 29.43
CA ASN A 262 -4.25 -15.53 28.45
C ASN A 262 -2.83 -15.21 28.94
N TRP A 263 -2.64 -14.08 29.62
CA TRP A 263 -1.37 -13.67 30.19
C TRP A 263 -0.93 -14.60 31.32
N ILE A 264 -1.84 -14.99 32.23
CA ILE A 264 -1.55 -15.97 33.29
C ILE A 264 -1.06 -17.29 32.66
N THR A 265 -1.79 -17.82 31.67
CA THR A 265 -1.40 -19.06 30.97
C THR A 265 -0.06 -18.91 30.25
N TRP A 266 0.17 -17.76 29.59
CA TRP A 266 1.42 -17.48 28.90
C TRP A 266 2.61 -17.45 29.85
N VAL A 267 2.47 -16.80 31.01
CA VAL A 267 3.51 -16.76 32.04
C VAL A 267 3.79 -18.13 32.64
N SER A 268 2.77 -18.97 32.84
CA SER A 268 2.99 -20.36 33.29
C SER A 268 3.83 -21.17 32.30
N MET A 269 3.72 -20.88 31.00
CA MET A 269 4.51 -21.56 29.98
C MET A 269 5.89 -20.93 29.78
N HIS A 270 6.05 -19.62 30.03
CA HIS A 270 7.25 -18.83 29.72
C HIS A 270 7.71 -18.01 30.95
N PRO A 271 8.03 -18.65 32.09
CA PRO A 271 8.38 -17.95 33.32
C PRO A 271 9.63 -17.08 33.16
N GLU A 272 10.55 -17.44 32.27
CA GLU A 272 11.79 -16.70 31.99
C GLU A 272 11.56 -15.32 31.35
N LYS A 273 10.36 -15.06 30.79
CA LYS A 273 10.01 -13.79 30.16
C LYS A 273 9.32 -12.80 31.09
N VAL A 274 9.06 -13.19 32.34
CA VAL A 274 8.56 -12.26 33.36
C VAL A 274 9.73 -11.44 33.88
N THR A 275 9.64 -10.13 33.75
CA THR A 275 10.73 -9.24 34.18
C THR A 275 10.75 -9.09 35.70
N GLN A 276 11.92 -8.77 36.27
CA GLN A 276 12.01 -8.49 37.71
C GLN A 276 11.09 -7.32 38.13
N ALA A 277 10.92 -6.32 37.27
CA ALA A 277 9.99 -5.22 37.48
C ALA A 277 8.52 -5.68 37.55
N ASP A 278 8.13 -6.68 36.74
CA ASP A 278 6.79 -7.26 36.83
C ASP A 278 6.59 -7.99 38.18
N ILE A 279 7.61 -8.72 38.63
CA ILE A 279 7.58 -9.43 39.93
C ILE A 279 7.47 -8.43 41.08
N ASP A 280 8.28 -7.38 41.07
CA ASP A 280 8.26 -6.34 42.09
C ASP A 280 6.92 -5.60 42.14
N PHE A 281 6.32 -5.34 40.97
CA PHE A 281 4.97 -4.79 40.86
C PHE A 281 3.91 -5.73 41.45
N LEU A 282 3.93 -7.02 41.09
CA LEU A 282 2.96 -8.01 41.58
C LEU A 282 3.05 -8.22 43.10
N GLN A 283 4.23 -8.05 43.68
CA GLN A 283 4.47 -8.09 45.13
C GLN A 283 4.13 -6.77 45.83
N GLY A 284 3.75 -5.72 45.10
CA GLY A 284 3.42 -4.41 45.64
C GLY A 284 4.63 -3.59 46.10
N LYS A 285 5.84 -3.96 45.68
CA LYS A 285 7.10 -3.27 46.03
C LYS A 285 7.36 -2.04 45.17
N ASP A 286 6.86 -2.04 43.92
CA ASP A 286 6.89 -0.89 43.01
C ASP A 286 5.49 -0.60 42.46
N VAL A 287 4.84 0.41 43.03
CA VAL A 287 3.50 0.90 42.63
C VAL A 287 3.57 2.27 41.96
N SER A 288 4.77 2.76 41.63
CA SER A 288 4.97 4.06 40.97
C SER A 288 4.21 4.14 39.64
N ALA A 289 4.15 3.02 38.90
CA ALA A 289 3.44 2.90 37.63
C ALA A 289 1.89 2.95 37.74
N LEU A 290 1.32 2.99 38.95
CA LEU A 290 -0.12 3.22 39.16
C LEU A 290 -0.48 4.71 39.15
N GLN A 291 0.50 5.62 39.28
CA GLN A 291 0.28 7.06 39.15
C GLN A 291 -0.04 7.39 37.68
N GLY A 292 -1.34 7.51 37.36
CA GLY A 292 -1.84 7.80 36.01
C GLY A 292 -2.72 6.70 35.40
N VAL A 293 -2.92 5.58 36.10
CA VAL A 293 -3.97 4.62 35.73
C VAL A 293 -5.26 5.14 36.35
N ASP A 294 -6.09 5.83 35.57
CA ASP A 294 -7.42 6.28 36.00
C ASP A 294 -8.20 5.08 36.57
N GLU A 295 -8.42 5.04 37.89
CA GLU A 295 -9.26 4.02 38.53
C GLU A 295 -10.76 4.22 38.18
N ASP A 296 -11.11 5.35 37.53
CA ASP A 296 -12.49 5.82 37.34
C ASP A 296 -12.90 6.04 35.85
N MET A 297 -12.65 5.06 34.98
CA MET A 297 -13.35 5.00 33.67
C MET A 297 -14.19 3.72 33.54
N ASP A 298 -15.01 3.45 34.55
CA ASP A 298 -16.26 2.72 34.34
C ASP A 298 -17.28 3.65 33.67
N MET A 299 -17.10 3.89 32.37
CA MET A 299 -18.16 4.50 31.54
C MET A 299 -19.20 3.41 31.21
N GLY A 300 -19.86 2.92 32.26
CA GLY A 300 -21.09 2.16 32.17
C GLY A 300 -22.27 3.10 31.95
N GLN A 301 -22.52 3.47 30.69
CA GLN A 301 -23.84 3.77 30.09
C GLN A 301 -23.64 4.49 28.74
N ASP A 302 -23.17 3.78 27.73
CA ASP A 302 -23.48 4.15 26.35
C ASP A 302 -24.49 3.11 25.87
N GLY A 303 -25.73 3.54 25.66
CA GLY A 303 -26.84 2.70 25.21
C GLY A 303 -26.45 1.85 24.01
N GLU A 304 -26.86 0.59 24.08
CA GLU A 304 -26.82 -0.38 23.00
C GLU A 304 -27.70 0.13 21.85
N GLU A 305 -27.16 0.96 20.96
CA GLU A 305 -27.72 1.10 19.62
C GLU A 305 -27.08 0.03 18.73
N PRO A 306 -27.87 -0.90 18.17
CA PRO A 306 -27.35 -1.90 17.27
C PRO A 306 -26.88 -1.20 15.99
N VAL A 307 -25.59 -1.33 15.70
CA VAL A 307 -25.07 -0.97 14.39
C VAL A 307 -25.63 -2.00 13.40
N GLU A 308 -26.52 -1.57 12.51
CA GLU A 308 -26.99 -2.42 11.41
C GLU A 308 -25.80 -2.86 10.54
N GLY A 309 -25.39 -4.12 10.70
CA GLY A 309 -24.57 -4.84 9.73
C GLY A 309 -23.26 -5.43 10.27
N GLY A 310 -23.33 -6.65 10.81
CA GLY A 310 -22.20 -7.56 10.94
C GLY A 310 -22.26 -8.39 12.22
N ASP A 311 -22.33 -9.71 12.07
CA ASP A 311 -22.47 -10.75 13.10
C ASP A 311 -21.30 -10.85 14.12
N ASP A 312 -20.53 -9.78 14.34
CA ASP A 312 -19.18 -9.83 14.92
C ASP A 312 -19.09 -9.54 16.45
N GLU A 313 -20.14 -9.01 17.12
CA GLU A 313 -20.04 -8.71 18.58
C GLU A 313 -20.08 -9.96 19.46
N ASP A 314 -20.82 -11.00 19.05
CA ASP A 314 -20.88 -12.30 19.76
C ASP A 314 -19.71 -13.23 19.36
N ASP A 315 -19.07 -12.99 18.22
CA ASP A 315 -17.98 -13.80 17.66
C ASP A 315 -16.64 -13.70 18.43
N ILE A 316 -16.46 -12.73 19.33
CA ILE A 316 -15.29 -12.70 20.22
C ILE A 316 -15.32 -13.89 21.20
N PHE A 317 -16.52 -14.32 21.61
CA PHE A 317 -16.73 -15.31 22.66
C PHE A 317 -17.34 -16.63 22.16
N MET A 318 -17.91 -16.69 20.96
CA MET A 318 -18.50 -17.93 20.40
C MET A 318 -17.47 -18.99 19.96
N ASP A 319 -16.24 -18.60 19.55
CA ASP A 319 -15.24 -19.53 18.99
C ASP A 319 -14.35 -20.20 20.05
N LEU A 320 -14.49 -19.80 21.33
CA LEU A 320 -13.91 -20.49 22.48
C LEU A 320 -14.95 -21.49 22.99
N GLY A 321 -15.00 -22.66 22.33
CA GLY A 321 -16.06 -23.64 22.48
C GLY A 321 -16.60 -23.84 23.90
N GLY A 322 -17.94 -23.89 23.98
CA GLY A 322 -18.74 -24.73 24.89
C GLY A 322 -18.52 -24.56 26.39
N GLU A 323 -19.58 -24.07 27.05
CA GLU A 323 -19.78 -24.13 28.51
C GLU A 323 -18.70 -23.42 29.34
N THR A 324 -18.93 -22.16 29.63
CA THR A 324 -19.10 -21.73 31.03
C THR A 324 -19.59 -20.28 31.06
N ASP A 325 -20.88 -20.08 31.34
CA ASP A 325 -21.33 -18.90 32.06
C ASP A 325 -20.70 -18.96 33.47
N VAL A 326 -19.41 -18.61 33.57
CA VAL A 326 -18.82 -18.30 34.89
C VAL A 326 -19.24 -16.88 35.22
N PRO A 327 -19.85 -16.63 36.39
CA PRO A 327 -20.18 -15.29 36.82
C PRO A 327 -18.90 -14.44 36.79
N VAL A 328 -18.95 -13.27 36.15
CA VAL A 328 -17.94 -12.22 36.31
C VAL A 328 -18.11 -11.62 37.70
N THR A 329 -17.88 -12.43 38.74
CA THR A 329 -17.70 -11.95 40.10
C THR A 329 -16.20 -11.88 40.34
N THR A 330 -15.67 -10.67 40.25
CA THR A 330 -14.33 -10.33 40.75
C THR A 330 -14.28 -10.65 42.24
N SER A 331 -13.91 -11.87 42.60
CA SER A 331 -13.58 -12.21 43.98
C SER A 331 -12.27 -11.52 44.34
N LYS A 332 -12.40 -10.32 44.93
CA LYS A 332 -11.30 -9.64 45.62
C LYS A 332 -10.75 -10.61 46.68
N GLY A 333 -9.66 -11.31 46.35
CA GLY A 333 -9.00 -12.26 47.29
C GLY A 333 -8.43 -13.55 46.68
N SER A 334 -8.68 -13.89 45.42
CA SER A 334 -8.08 -15.09 44.82
C SER A 334 -6.58 -14.88 44.54
N LEU A 335 -5.73 -15.76 45.09
CA LEU A 335 -4.31 -15.84 44.73
C LEU A 335 -4.13 -16.64 43.44
N VAL A 336 -3.20 -16.19 42.59
CA VAL A 336 -2.82 -16.84 41.34
C VAL A 336 -1.34 -17.20 41.41
N ALA A 337 -0.99 -18.40 40.95
CA ALA A 337 0.39 -18.82 40.82
C ALA A 337 1.02 -18.21 39.57
N ILE A 338 2.12 -17.49 39.74
CA ILE A 338 2.93 -16.88 38.70
C ILE A 338 4.36 -17.38 38.92
N GLY A 339 4.78 -18.40 38.16
CA GLY A 339 6.00 -19.16 38.47
C GLY A 339 5.91 -19.82 39.84
N ASP A 340 6.93 -19.64 40.67
CA ASP A 340 6.97 -20.16 42.06
C ASP A 340 6.25 -19.26 43.08
N GLN A 341 5.66 -18.14 42.64
CA GLN A 341 5.10 -17.13 43.52
C GLN A 341 3.57 -17.12 43.51
N GLN A 342 2.97 -16.88 44.68
CA GLN A 342 1.53 -16.64 44.81
C GLN A 342 1.25 -15.15 44.93
N VAL A 343 0.48 -14.60 43.99
CA VAL A 343 0.20 -13.16 43.91
C VAL A 343 -1.31 -12.90 43.86
N PRO A 344 -1.80 -11.79 44.43
CA PRO A 344 -3.22 -11.44 44.35
C PRO A 344 -3.64 -11.22 42.89
N ARG A 345 -4.75 -11.85 42.47
CA ARG A 345 -5.30 -11.67 41.11
C ARG A 345 -5.54 -10.21 40.74
N ALA A 346 -5.94 -9.39 41.71
CA ALA A 346 -6.13 -7.95 41.52
C ALA A 346 -4.85 -7.22 41.08
N MET A 347 -3.67 -7.65 41.56
CA MET A 347 -2.39 -7.09 41.13
C MET A 347 -2.04 -7.51 39.71
N VAL A 348 -2.40 -8.74 39.31
CA VAL A 348 -2.27 -9.22 37.93
C VAL A 348 -3.16 -8.38 37.00
N THR A 349 -4.42 -8.14 37.36
CA THR A 349 -5.32 -7.28 36.59
C THR A 349 -4.74 -5.88 36.40
N LYS A 350 -4.21 -5.27 37.49
CA LYS A 350 -3.58 -3.95 37.43
C LYS A 350 -2.33 -3.94 36.56
N LEU A 351 -1.48 -4.98 36.66
CA LEU A 351 -0.29 -5.11 35.81
C LEU A 351 -0.66 -5.18 34.34
N VAL A 352 -1.67 -5.99 33.99
CA VAL A 352 -2.16 -6.13 32.61
C VAL A 352 -2.69 -4.79 32.08
N GLN A 353 -3.43 -4.03 32.88
CA GLN A 353 -3.88 -2.69 32.50
C GLN A 353 -2.70 -1.75 32.21
N VAL A 354 -1.72 -1.69 33.11
CA VAL A 354 -0.51 -0.86 32.93
C VAL A 354 0.24 -1.27 31.67
N LYS A 355 0.37 -2.57 31.40
CA LYS A 355 1.05 -3.09 30.20
C LYS A 355 0.29 -2.70 28.92
N ILE A 356 -1.03 -2.86 28.89
CA ILE A 356 -1.86 -2.43 27.76
C ILE A 356 -1.69 -0.93 27.51
N GLN A 357 -1.81 -0.11 28.56
CA GLN A 357 -1.69 1.33 28.45
C GLN A 357 -0.31 1.73 27.93
N ARG A 358 0.76 1.17 28.52
CA ARG A 358 2.15 1.40 28.09
C ARG A 358 2.37 1.05 26.63
N VAL A 359 1.88 -0.11 26.16
CA VAL A 359 2.03 -0.53 24.76
C VAL A 359 1.27 0.41 23.83
N LEU A 360 0.04 0.80 24.18
CA LEU A 360 -0.74 1.74 23.38
C LEU A 360 -0.10 3.14 23.34
N ASP A 361 0.47 3.61 24.44
CA ASP A 361 1.14 4.92 24.51
C ASP A 361 2.47 4.91 23.75
N GLN A 362 3.29 3.87 23.92
CA GLN A 362 4.54 3.70 23.16
C GLN A 362 4.30 3.60 21.65
N ALA A 363 3.18 2.98 21.25
CA ALA A 363 2.77 2.91 19.86
C ALA A 363 2.04 4.19 19.38
N ASN A 364 1.77 5.16 20.26
CA ASN A 364 0.96 6.36 20.00
C ASN A 364 -0.47 6.04 19.49
N LEU A 365 -1.06 4.96 19.98
CA LEU A 365 -2.35 4.42 19.55
C LEU A 365 -3.49 4.58 20.54
N SER A 366 -3.23 5.09 21.74
CA SER A 366 -4.24 5.23 22.79
C SER A 366 -5.50 5.96 22.32
N ASN A 367 -5.33 7.06 21.57
CA ASN A 367 -6.43 7.86 21.02
C ASN A 367 -6.75 7.52 19.55
N ALA A 368 -6.00 6.61 18.93
CA ALA A 368 -6.24 6.19 17.57
C ALA A 368 -7.54 5.36 17.49
N ARG A 369 -8.16 5.35 16.30
CA ARG A 369 -9.35 4.57 16.00
C ARG A 369 -9.02 3.58 14.90
N ALA A 370 -9.47 2.34 15.02
CA ALA A 370 -9.15 1.30 14.04
C ALA A 370 -9.55 1.68 12.62
N GLN A 371 -10.63 2.46 12.43
CA GLN A 371 -11.05 2.93 11.11
C GLN A 371 -9.99 3.77 10.38
N ASN A 372 -9.19 4.56 11.11
CA ASN A 372 -8.25 5.54 10.53
C ASN A 372 -6.79 5.15 10.74
N ALA A 373 -6.52 4.08 11.48
CA ALA A 373 -5.18 3.68 11.86
C ALA A 373 -4.46 3.04 10.67
N THR A 374 -3.77 3.87 9.88
CA THR A 374 -2.64 3.48 9.03
C THR A 374 -1.51 2.86 9.86
N GLU A 375 -1.42 3.26 11.14
CA GLU A 375 -0.42 2.91 12.14
C GLU A 375 -0.55 1.48 12.68
N ILE A 376 -1.69 0.78 12.52
CA ILE A 376 -1.79 -0.65 12.87
C ILE A 376 -0.76 -1.48 12.08
N PHE A 377 -0.40 -1.04 10.87
CA PHE A 377 0.68 -1.62 10.07
C PHE A 377 2.08 -1.25 10.60
N GLU A 378 2.22 -0.12 11.31
CA GLU A 378 3.48 0.39 11.84
C GLU A 378 3.85 -0.25 13.19
N ILE A 379 2.88 -0.68 14.01
CA ILE A 379 3.10 -1.44 15.27
C ILE A 379 4.03 -2.63 15.07
N PHE A 380 3.96 -3.27 13.89
CA PHE A 380 4.78 -4.45 13.55
C PHE A 380 5.86 -4.17 12.51
N ARG A 381 5.94 -2.92 12.01
CA ARG A 381 7.08 -2.49 11.19
C ARG A 381 8.30 -2.17 12.05
N TYR A 382 8.07 -1.88 13.32
CA TYR A 382 9.08 -1.86 14.36
C TYR A 382 8.86 -3.05 15.29
N PRO A 383 9.70 -4.10 15.22
CA PRO A 383 9.72 -5.04 16.33
C PRO A 383 10.11 -4.28 17.59
N VAL A 384 9.22 -4.31 18.58
CA VAL A 384 9.63 -4.28 19.98
C VAL A 384 10.58 -5.48 20.13
N ASP A 385 11.85 -5.15 20.33
CA ASP A 385 13.01 -6.02 20.41
C ASP A 385 13.50 -6.69 19.10
N LEU A 386 14.80 -6.48 18.88
CA LEU A 386 15.67 -6.95 17.79
C LEU A 386 15.73 -6.04 16.56
N ILE A 387 16.84 -5.29 16.54
CA ILE A 387 17.75 -5.19 15.39
C ILE A 387 17.86 -6.60 14.76
N SER A 388 16.94 -6.91 13.85
CA SER A 388 17.03 -8.10 13.02
C SER A 388 17.92 -7.76 11.84
N ALA A 389 19.11 -8.35 11.89
CA ALA A 389 20.12 -8.29 10.86
C ALA A 389 19.55 -8.73 9.50
N THR A 390 19.15 -7.76 8.69
CA THR A 390 18.97 -7.95 7.25
C THR A 390 19.64 -6.80 6.51
N LYS A 391 20.88 -7.10 6.06
CA LYS A 391 21.82 -6.26 5.28
C LYS A 391 22.02 -4.84 5.82
N VAL A 392 22.99 -4.68 6.72
CA VAL A 392 23.66 -3.39 6.92
C VAL A 392 24.38 -3.07 5.60
N PRO A 393 23.97 -2.07 4.81
CA PRO A 393 24.52 -1.93 3.46
C PRO A 393 25.87 -1.19 3.46
N ILE A 394 26.21 -0.44 4.52
CA ILE A 394 27.38 0.44 4.53
C ILE A 394 27.96 0.49 5.95
N MET A 395 29.13 -0.14 6.14
CA MET A 395 29.92 -0.04 7.37
C MET A 395 31.04 0.98 7.14
N LEU A 396 31.22 1.93 8.06
CA LEU A 396 32.35 2.86 8.06
C LEU A 396 33.57 2.20 8.72
N ASP A 397 34.46 1.60 7.93
CA ASP A 397 35.72 1.03 8.41
C ASP A 397 36.95 1.78 7.88
N LYS A 398 36.97 2.10 6.58
CA LYS A 398 38.06 2.78 5.88
C LYS A 398 37.62 4.14 5.32
N PRO A 399 38.57 5.04 4.99
CA PRO A 399 38.22 6.37 4.51
C PRO A 399 37.29 6.38 3.28
N ASP A 400 37.44 5.41 2.38
CA ASP A 400 36.60 5.31 1.17
C ASP A 400 35.11 5.10 1.45
N ASP A 401 34.76 4.55 2.62
CA ASP A 401 33.38 4.31 3.01
C ASP A 401 32.66 5.61 3.43
N TRP A 402 33.43 6.69 3.68
CA TRP A 402 32.93 7.95 4.23
C TRP A 402 31.78 8.55 3.43
N TRP A 403 31.88 8.58 2.10
CA TRP A 403 30.90 9.27 1.25
C TRP A 403 29.56 8.54 1.22
N ALA A 404 29.57 7.23 0.99
CA ALA A 404 28.37 6.42 0.99
C ALA A 404 27.72 6.37 2.38
N TRP A 405 28.54 6.27 3.43
CA TRP A 405 28.07 6.22 4.81
C TRP A 405 27.49 7.57 5.27
N SER A 406 28.17 8.68 5.02
CA SER A 406 27.70 10.02 5.39
C SER A 406 26.44 10.41 4.63
N ALA A 407 26.31 10.03 3.35
CA ALA A 407 25.09 10.21 2.57
C ALA A 407 23.91 9.40 3.15
N TYR A 408 24.14 8.17 3.60
CA TYR A 408 23.14 7.35 4.28
C TYR A 408 22.65 8.00 5.58
N ILE A 409 23.57 8.44 6.45
CA ILE A 409 23.24 9.11 7.71
C ILE A 409 22.51 10.43 7.44
N LYS A 410 22.98 11.23 6.47
CA LYS A 410 22.32 12.47 6.02
C LYS A 410 20.90 12.24 5.54
N GLY A 411 20.68 11.19 4.74
CA GLY A 411 19.34 10.80 4.28
C GLY A 411 18.42 10.41 5.43
N LEU A 412 18.91 9.65 6.40
CA LEU A 412 18.14 9.23 7.57
C LEU A 412 17.75 10.43 8.45
N ALA A 413 18.69 11.35 8.70
CA ALA A 413 18.49 12.54 9.51
C ALA A 413 17.58 13.57 8.84
N LYS A 414 17.70 13.78 7.52
CA LYS A 414 16.80 14.66 6.75
C LYS A 414 15.36 14.15 6.78
N ARG A 415 15.13 12.84 6.62
CA ARG A 415 13.77 12.26 6.71
C ARG A 415 13.12 12.46 8.08
N ARG A 416 13.93 12.51 9.14
CA ARG A 416 13.49 12.73 10.52
C ARG A 416 13.46 14.21 10.92
N GLY A 417 13.88 15.13 10.04
CA GLY A 417 13.90 16.57 10.31
C GLY A 417 14.98 17.03 11.30
N VAL A 418 15.95 16.17 11.63
CA VAL A 418 16.95 16.41 12.68
C VAL A 418 18.35 16.70 12.13
N TRP A 419 18.51 16.79 10.81
CA TRP A 419 19.84 17.00 10.19
C TRP A 419 20.55 18.26 10.69
N LYS A 420 19.82 19.33 11.02
CA LYS A 420 20.37 20.57 11.58
C LYS A 420 21.28 20.33 12.79
N TYR A 421 20.95 19.36 13.65
CA TYR A 421 21.70 19.07 14.86
C TYR A 421 22.91 18.15 14.64
N VAL A 422 23.03 17.49 13.48
CA VAL A 422 24.03 16.44 13.22
C VAL A 422 25.00 16.82 12.10
N ASP A 423 24.67 17.86 11.33
CA ASP A 423 25.45 18.29 10.17
C ASP A 423 26.90 18.66 10.56
N PRO A 424 27.91 17.88 10.13
CA PRO A 424 29.30 18.16 10.47
C PRO A 424 29.86 19.36 9.70
N ASP A 425 29.25 19.75 8.57
CA ASP A 425 29.80 20.76 7.66
C ASP A 425 29.23 22.17 7.90
N ASP A 426 28.20 22.31 8.74
CA ASP A 426 27.64 23.61 9.12
C ASP A 426 28.42 24.25 10.27
N GLU A 427 29.55 24.88 9.99
CA GLU A 427 30.44 25.50 11.00
C GLU A 427 29.79 26.65 11.79
N LYS A 428 28.70 27.23 11.28
CA LYS A 428 28.01 28.37 11.90
C LYS A 428 26.86 27.95 12.81
N ASN A 429 26.45 26.68 12.78
CA ASN A 429 25.39 26.19 13.64
C ASN A 429 25.89 26.04 15.09
N THR A 430 25.18 26.71 16.01
CA THR A 430 25.43 26.69 17.45
C THR A 430 24.46 25.78 18.21
N ILE A 431 23.52 25.12 17.53
CA ILE A 431 22.49 24.28 18.12
C ILE A 431 22.87 22.81 17.95
N ASP A 432 23.37 22.21 19.04
CA ASP A 432 23.84 20.83 19.06
C ASP A 432 22.72 19.82 19.41
N GLU A 433 21.71 20.23 20.17
CA GLU A 433 20.64 19.35 20.65
C GLU A 433 19.27 20.04 20.65
N PRO A 434 18.16 19.28 20.56
CA PRO A 434 16.83 19.81 20.81
C PRO A 434 16.73 20.34 22.25
N VAL A 435 16.19 21.54 22.43
CA VAL A 435 16.00 22.13 23.77
C VAL A 435 14.63 21.75 24.30
N GLU A 436 14.58 21.18 25.51
CA GLU A 436 13.33 20.89 26.19
C GLU A 436 12.60 22.20 26.53
N PRO A 437 11.32 22.37 26.13
CA PRO A 437 10.58 23.58 26.45
C PRO A 437 10.30 23.66 27.95
N THR A 438 10.35 24.87 28.51
CA THR A 438 10.02 25.10 29.93
C THR A 438 8.51 25.20 30.11
N MET A 439 7.97 24.50 31.12
CA MET A 439 6.56 24.66 31.49
C MET A 439 6.27 26.11 31.94
N PRO A 440 5.13 26.69 31.52
CA PRO A 440 4.69 27.97 32.04
C PRO A 440 4.31 27.84 33.52
N VAL A 441 5.03 28.56 34.38
CA VAL A 441 4.78 28.58 35.83
C VAL A 441 3.84 29.74 36.14
N SER A 442 2.65 29.43 36.68
CA SER A 442 1.73 30.46 37.16
C SER A 442 2.14 30.95 38.55
N ALA A 443 2.17 32.27 38.75
CA ALA A 443 2.41 32.89 40.06
C ALA A 443 1.20 32.76 41.03
N LYS A 444 0.00 32.48 40.51
CA LYS A 444 -1.22 32.29 41.31
C LYS A 444 -1.78 30.87 41.12
N PRO A 445 -2.32 30.22 42.18
CA PRO A 445 -3.09 28.99 42.02
C PRO A 445 -4.26 29.19 41.05
N PHE A 446 -4.61 28.15 40.28
CA PHE A 446 -5.65 28.21 39.23
C PHE A 446 -6.99 28.78 39.72
N ASP A 447 -7.35 28.46 40.97
CA ASP A 447 -8.60 28.91 41.61
C ASP A 447 -8.63 30.40 41.92
N GLN A 448 -7.46 31.05 41.96
CA GLN A 448 -7.28 32.49 42.23
C GLN A 448 -6.97 33.30 40.97
N MET A 449 -6.90 32.65 39.80
CA MET A 449 -6.71 33.34 38.52
C MET A 449 -8.01 33.97 38.04
N ASP A 450 -7.94 35.21 37.55
CA ASP A 450 -9.05 35.85 36.86
C ASP A 450 -9.27 35.26 35.45
N SER A 451 -10.32 35.70 34.76
CA SER A 451 -10.69 35.15 33.45
C SER A 451 -9.63 35.40 32.36
N ILE A 452 -8.82 36.45 32.50
CA ILE A 452 -7.76 36.79 31.55
C ILE A 452 -6.51 35.95 31.84
N ASP A 453 -6.11 35.86 33.11
CA ASP A 453 -5.01 35.03 33.60
C ASP A 453 -5.22 33.56 33.21
N ARG A 454 -6.45 33.03 33.36
CA ARG A 454 -6.78 31.66 32.92
C ARG A 454 -6.70 31.48 31.41
N PHE A 455 -7.12 32.47 30.64
CA PHE A 455 -7.05 32.41 29.19
C PHE A 455 -5.59 32.41 28.71
N VAL A 456 -4.75 33.28 29.28
CA VAL A 456 -3.31 33.34 28.97
C VAL A 456 -2.63 32.03 29.33
N TRP A 457 -2.84 31.51 30.54
CA TRP A 457 -2.27 30.22 30.97
C TRP A 457 -2.72 29.05 30.08
N GLN A 458 -3.98 29.02 29.63
CA GLN A 458 -4.45 28.01 28.68
C GLN A 458 -3.78 28.12 27.31
N GLN A 459 -3.46 29.32 26.82
CA GLN A 459 -2.72 29.49 25.57
C GLN A 459 -1.26 29.08 25.73
N GLU A 460 -0.61 29.48 26.83
CA GLU A 460 0.77 29.11 27.15
C GLU A 460 0.93 27.60 27.34
N SER A 461 -0.02 26.94 28.02
CA SER A 461 -0.05 25.49 28.17
C SER A 461 -0.21 24.77 26.82
N LYS A 462 -1.07 25.27 25.92
CA LYS A 462 -1.20 24.73 24.56
C LYS A 462 0.06 24.92 23.73
N LEU A 463 0.75 26.05 23.87
CA LEU A 463 2.02 26.32 23.21
C LEU A 463 3.13 25.42 23.76
N TYR A 464 3.14 25.16 25.06
CA TYR A 464 4.03 24.20 25.71
C TYR A 464 3.79 22.79 25.18
N ASP A 465 2.55 22.28 25.17
CA ASP A 465 2.22 20.95 24.66
C ASP A 465 2.64 20.78 23.19
N TRP A 466 2.44 21.82 22.39
CA TRP A 466 2.85 21.83 21.00
C TRP A 466 4.38 21.82 20.85
N SER A 467 5.08 22.63 21.64
CA SER A 467 6.55 22.71 21.64
C SER A 467 7.18 21.42 22.17
N TYR A 468 6.59 20.79 23.19
CA TYR A 468 7.06 19.54 23.78
C TYR A 468 6.93 18.38 22.79
N LYS A 469 5.84 18.31 22.02
CA LYS A 469 5.69 17.33 20.93
C LYS A 469 6.72 17.51 19.82
N ILE A 470 7.12 18.75 19.52
CA ILE A 470 8.19 19.02 18.56
C ILE A 470 9.53 18.54 19.12
N TYR A 471 9.83 18.89 20.37
CA TYR A 471 11.03 18.44 21.09
C TYR A 471 11.12 16.91 21.11
N GLU A 472 10.07 16.21 21.55
CA GLU A 472 10.03 14.75 21.64
C GLU A 472 10.26 14.08 20.27
N ARG A 473 9.65 14.60 19.21
CA ARG A 473 9.87 14.12 17.84
C ARG A 473 11.33 14.30 17.40
N GLU A 474 11.91 15.46 17.67
CA GLU A 474 13.31 15.76 17.33
C GLU A 474 14.28 14.92 18.18
N TRP A 475 14.01 14.72 19.47
CA TRP A 475 14.78 13.88 20.39
C TRP A 475 14.79 12.40 19.97
N ASN A 476 13.61 11.84 19.67
CA ASN A 476 13.47 10.47 19.14
C ASN A 476 14.15 10.33 17.78
N GLY A 477 14.09 11.37 16.96
CA GLY A 477 14.84 11.48 15.73
C GLY A 477 16.35 11.36 15.99
N MET A 478 16.87 12.13 16.95
CA MET A 478 18.28 12.12 17.35
C MET A 478 18.75 10.75 17.81
N THR A 479 17.99 10.13 18.71
CA THR A 479 18.30 8.82 19.30
C THR A 479 18.38 7.73 18.23
N ALA A 480 17.51 7.79 17.22
CA ALA A 480 17.55 6.87 16.09
C ALA A 480 18.78 7.07 15.20
N ILE A 481 19.19 8.33 14.95
CA ILE A 481 20.43 8.63 14.21
C ILE A 481 21.64 8.13 14.98
N TRP A 482 21.67 8.38 16.29
CA TRP A 482 22.73 7.92 17.16
C TRP A 482 22.89 6.40 17.13
N THR A 483 21.79 5.67 17.29
CA THR A 483 21.76 4.21 17.20
C THR A 483 22.26 3.73 15.85
N ALA A 484 21.89 4.41 14.76
CA ALA A 484 22.37 4.07 13.42
C ALA A 484 23.89 4.28 13.28
N ILE A 485 24.44 5.39 13.79
CA ILE A 485 25.88 5.65 13.81
C ILE A 485 26.61 4.57 14.61
N GLN A 486 26.12 4.23 15.82
CA GLN A 486 26.73 3.19 16.66
C GLN A 486 26.78 1.81 15.98
N ASN A 487 25.74 1.47 15.22
CA ASN A 487 25.63 0.17 14.56
C ASN A 487 26.37 0.11 13.21
N THR A 488 26.73 1.24 12.62
CA THR A 488 27.33 1.31 11.26
C THR A 488 28.79 1.80 11.25
N VAL A 489 29.38 2.09 12.41
CA VAL A 489 30.80 2.42 12.56
C VAL A 489 31.58 1.20 13.06
N SER A 490 32.71 0.91 12.40
CA SER A 490 33.58 -0.21 12.75
C SER A 490 34.14 -0.13 14.19
N GLN A 491 34.43 -1.29 14.78
CA GLN A 491 34.96 -1.40 16.14
C GLN A 491 36.23 -0.56 16.37
N LYS A 492 37.06 -0.37 15.33
CA LYS A 492 38.30 0.43 15.37
C LYS A 492 38.08 1.90 15.74
N HIS A 493 36.88 2.43 15.46
CA HIS A 493 36.56 3.85 15.65
C HIS A 493 35.57 4.10 16.79
N ARG A 494 35.12 3.06 17.51
CA ARG A 494 34.20 3.17 18.66
C ARG A 494 34.67 4.12 19.76
N ARG A 495 35.97 4.30 19.93
CA ARG A 495 36.52 5.25 20.91
C ARG A 495 36.03 6.69 20.68
N ILE A 496 35.70 7.06 19.45
CA ILE A 496 35.13 8.39 19.13
C ILE A 496 33.66 8.46 19.59
N LEU A 497 32.95 7.34 19.54
CA LEU A 497 31.54 7.22 19.92
C LEU A 497 31.33 7.22 21.43
N THR A 498 32.35 6.82 22.21
CA THR A 498 32.28 6.78 23.68
C THR A 498 32.68 8.09 24.34
N LEU A 499 32.97 9.15 23.57
CA LEU A 499 33.29 10.46 24.11
C LEU A 499 32.01 11.18 24.57
N ASP A 500 32.11 11.87 25.69
CA ASP A 500 31.07 12.73 26.25
C ASP A 500 31.07 14.08 25.53
N ILE A 501 30.59 14.05 24.29
CA ILE A 501 30.50 15.17 23.34
C ILE A 501 29.22 15.02 22.53
N SER A 502 28.70 16.13 21.98
CA SER A 502 27.45 16.11 21.18
C SER A 502 27.56 15.24 19.94
N GLU A 503 26.43 14.75 19.42
CA GLU A 503 26.35 13.91 18.21
C GLU A 503 27.05 14.57 17.02
N ARG A 504 26.90 15.90 16.90
CA ARG A 504 27.58 16.71 15.89
C ARG A 504 29.10 16.66 16.04
N GLN A 505 29.61 16.84 17.26
CA GLN A 505 31.05 16.77 17.52
C GLN A 505 31.62 15.37 17.26
N ARG A 506 30.84 14.30 17.51
CA ARG A 506 31.23 12.94 17.12
C ARG A 506 31.31 12.80 15.60
N MET A 507 30.33 13.33 14.86
CA MET A 507 30.33 13.36 13.40
C MET A 507 31.53 14.13 12.83
N ILE A 508 31.89 15.27 13.43
CA ILE A 508 33.08 16.06 13.09
C ILE A 508 34.35 15.24 13.33
N LYS A 509 34.51 14.58 14.48
CA LYS A 509 35.70 13.76 14.75
C LYS A 509 35.80 12.54 13.84
N LEU A 510 34.67 11.92 13.46
CA LEU A 510 34.65 10.85 12.47
C LEU A 510 35.06 11.39 11.09
N ARG A 511 34.56 12.58 10.72
CA ARG A 511 34.93 13.28 9.49
C ARG A 511 36.43 13.54 9.45
N ASP A 512 36.97 14.21 10.46
CA ASP A 512 38.37 14.64 10.45
C ASP A 512 39.33 13.44 10.44
N LYS A 513 38.89 12.27 10.92
CA LYS A 513 39.68 11.04 10.93
C LYS A 513 39.51 10.15 9.68
N LEU A 514 38.32 10.15 9.07
CA LEU A 514 37.95 9.17 8.05
C LEU A 514 37.48 9.77 6.74
N LYS A 515 37.17 11.07 6.66
CA LYS A 515 36.93 11.74 5.39
C LYS A 515 38.27 11.75 4.63
N PRO A 516 38.38 11.06 3.47
CA PRO A 516 39.56 11.16 2.63
C PRO A 516 39.75 12.61 2.18
N ASP A 517 41.00 13.01 1.93
CA ASP A 517 41.28 14.28 1.26
C ASP A 517 40.49 14.36 -0.05
N ASP A 518 39.90 15.52 -0.32
CA ASP A 518 39.07 15.75 -1.51
C ASP A 518 39.83 15.42 -2.79
N VAL A 519 41.15 15.66 -2.78
CA VAL A 519 42.10 15.29 -3.83
C VAL A 519 42.11 13.76 -4.10
N SER A 520 42.06 12.92 -3.06
CA SER A 520 42.05 11.45 -3.22
C SER A 520 40.73 10.95 -3.80
N ARG A 521 39.60 11.58 -3.42
CA ARG A 521 38.29 11.31 -4.03
C ARG A 521 38.30 11.71 -5.50
N MET A 522 38.80 12.90 -5.82
CA MET A 522 38.92 13.42 -7.18
C MET A 522 39.82 12.54 -8.05
N ILE A 523 40.95 12.05 -7.54
CA ILE A 523 41.84 11.11 -8.24
C ILE A 523 41.12 9.79 -8.53
N LYS A 524 40.38 9.22 -7.57
CA LYS A 524 39.64 7.97 -7.75
C LYS A 524 38.46 8.13 -8.71
N LEU A 525 37.73 9.25 -8.62
CA LEU A 525 36.65 9.58 -9.55
C LEU A 525 37.18 9.78 -10.96
N ARG A 526 38.29 10.52 -11.14
CA ARG A 526 38.98 10.62 -12.44
C ARG A 526 39.40 9.25 -12.96
N ALA A 527 39.94 8.38 -12.12
CA ALA A 527 40.31 7.03 -12.55
C ALA A 527 39.11 6.16 -12.94
N ARG A 528 37.95 6.29 -12.27
CA ARG A 528 36.70 5.63 -12.66
C ARG A 528 36.16 6.18 -13.99
N PHE A 529 36.14 7.51 -14.14
CA PHE A 529 35.73 8.20 -15.37
C PHE A 529 36.61 7.83 -16.57
N GLU A 530 37.93 7.73 -16.39
CA GLU A 530 38.84 7.28 -17.45
C GLU A 530 38.54 5.84 -17.91
N LYS A 531 38.20 4.95 -16.97
CA LYS A 531 37.84 3.55 -17.29
C LYS A 531 36.53 3.41 -18.05
N LEU A 532 35.61 4.36 -17.90
CA LEU A 532 34.32 4.34 -18.58
C LEU A 532 34.43 4.59 -20.10
N GLY A 533 35.47 5.29 -20.55
CA GLY A 533 35.71 5.55 -21.97
C GLY A 533 36.15 4.34 -22.79
N ALA A 534 36.46 3.20 -22.15
CA ALA A 534 36.80 1.97 -22.86
C ALA A 534 35.52 1.20 -23.23
N THR A 535 35.32 0.92 -24.53
CA THR A 535 34.21 0.11 -25.03
C THR A 535 34.19 -1.27 -24.39
N LYS A 536 33.11 -1.57 -23.65
CA LYS A 536 32.92 -2.89 -23.04
C LYS A 536 32.03 -3.77 -23.92
N HIS A 537 32.65 -4.63 -24.72
CA HIS A 537 31.94 -5.53 -25.66
C HIS A 537 31.23 -6.73 -24.99
N ASN A 538 31.38 -6.95 -23.69
CA ASN A 538 30.99 -8.21 -23.02
C ASN A 538 30.22 -8.04 -21.68
N GLU A 539 29.84 -6.81 -21.31
CA GLU A 539 29.08 -6.51 -20.09
C GLU A 539 27.63 -6.09 -20.43
N SER A 540 26.74 -6.15 -19.44
CA SER A 540 25.35 -5.69 -19.60
C SER A 540 25.33 -4.19 -19.94
N MET A 541 24.78 -3.86 -21.11
CA MET A 541 24.71 -2.48 -21.61
C MET A 541 24.03 -1.53 -20.60
N GLU A 542 22.95 -1.97 -19.96
CA GLU A 542 22.22 -1.15 -18.98
C GLU A 542 23.01 -0.94 -17.69
N GLU A 543 23.79 -1.93 -17.25
CA GLU A 543 24.68 -1.78 -16.08
C GLU A 543 25.81 -0.79 -16.38
N TRP A 544 26.33 -0.79 -17.61
CA TRP A 544 27.36 0.15 -18.05
C TRP A 544 26.82 1.58 -18.19
N LEU A 545 25.63 1.77 -18.76
CA LEU A 545 24.97 3.09 -18.83
C LEU A 545 24.63 3.63 -17.44
N SER A 546 24.17 2.78 -16.52
CA SER A 546 23.90 3.19 -15.14
C SER A 546 25.18 3.59 -14.39
N GLU A 547 26.31 2.91 -14.64
CA GLU A 547 27.60 3.31 -14.08
C GLU A 547 28.08 4.66 -14.64
N TRP A 548 27.85 4.94 -15.92
CA TRP A 548 28.09 6.27 -16.51
C TRP A 548 27.29 7.37 -15.80
N GLU A 549 25.98 7.17 -15.60
CA GLU A 549 25.10 8.12 -14.90
C GLU A 549 25.56 8.34 -13.45
N ASN A 550 25.93 7.27 -12.74
CA ASN A 550 26.39 7.35 -11.35
C ASN A 550 27.72 8.10 -11.23
N VAL A 551 28.72 7.78 -12.06
CA VAL A 551 30.03 8.44 -12.01
C VAL A 551 29.93 9.92 -12.39
N ILE A 552 29.15 10.26 -13.41
CA ILE A 552 28.92 11.67 -13.77
C ILE A 552 28.24 12.42 -12.64
N GLY A 553 27.19 11.85 -12.02
CA GLY A 553 26.54 12.45 -10.86
C GLY A 553 27.49 12.63 -9.67
N GLU A 554 28.33 11.62 -9.38
CA GLU A 554 29.36 11.73 -8.34
C GLU A 554 30.42 12.80 -8.66
N CYS A 555 30.74 13.04 -9.94
CA CYS A 555 31.67 14.07 -10.40
C CYS A 555 31.07 15.48 -10.35
N GLU A 556 29.79 15.64 -10.69
CA GLU A 556 29.05 16.90 -10.53
C GLU A 556 28.94 17.28 -9.05
N ASP A 557 28.61 16.32 -8.19
CA ASP A 557 28.56 16.51 -6.73
C ASP A 557 29.93 16.85 -6.13
N ALA A 558 31.02 16.37 -6.75
CA ALA A 558 32.40 16.67 -6.35
C ALA A 558 32.95 17.96 -6.97
N GLY A 559 32.17 18.67 -7.81
CA GLY A 559 32.62 19.93 -8.43
C GLY A 559 33.74 19.77 -9.46
N LEU A 560 33.90 18.59 -10.06
CA LEU A 560 34.93 18.28 -11.06
C LEU A 560 34.58 18.87 -12.44
N THR A 561 34.58 20.20 -12.53
CA THR A 561 34.22 20.99 -13.73
C THR A 561 35.08 20.71 -14.96
N ASP A 562 36.24 20.10 -14.78
CA ASP A 562 37.22 19.77 -15.81
C ASP A 562 36.93 18.45 -16.56
N ILE A 563 36.02 17.61 -16.06
CA ILE A 563 35.62 16.34 -16.69
C ILE A 563 34.13 16.25 -17.01
N ILE A 564 33.28 17.10 -16.42
CA ILE A 564 31.83 17.14 -16.67
C ILE A 564 31.47 18.03 -17.87
N GLY A 565 30.20 18.00 -18.31
CA GLY A 565 29.71 18.79 -19.44
C GLY A 565 30.29 18.32 -20.79
N TYR A 566 30.85 19.25 -21.57
CA TYR A 566 31.40 18.96 -22.90
C TYR A 566 32.39 17.78 -22.92
N VAL A 567 33.27 17.68 -21.92
CA VAL A 567 34.30 16.62 -21.85
C VAL A 567 33.66 15.25 -21.61
N ALA A 568 32.70 15.17 -20.70
CA ALA A 568 31.93 13.95 -20.44
C ALA A 568 31.11 13.52 -21.66
N THR A 569 30.37 14.45 -22.27
CA THR A 569 29.55 14.17 -23.46
C THR A 569 30.42 13.72 -24.62
N ARG A 570 31.57 14.37 -24.88
CA ARG A 570 32.50 13.95 -25.95
C ARG A 570 33.07 12.56 -25.69
N LYS A 571 33.51 12.27 -24.46
CA LYS A 571 34.10 10.98 -24.10
C LYS A 571 33.08 9.85 -24.13
N PHE A 572 31.83 10.13 -23.77
CA PHE A 572 30.73 9.18 -23.94
C PHE A 572 30.50 8.86 -25.43
N LEU A 573 30.43 9.89 -26.30
CA LEU A 573 30.29 9.71 -27.75
C LEU A 573 31.45 8.92 -28.38
N GLU A 574 32.69 9.20 -27.98
CA GLU A 574 33.88 8.40 -28.36
C GLU A 574 33.74 6.93 -27.92
N SER A 575 33.16 6.69 -26.73
CA SER A 575 32.96 5.33 -26.21
C SER A 575 31.85 4.54 -26.92
N ILE A 576 30.91 5.20 -27.61
CA ILE A 576 29.84 4.52 -28.37
C ILE A 576 30.10 4.50 -29.88
N GLU A 577 31.11 5.22 -30.38
CA GLU A 577 31.50 5.24 -31.79
C GLU A 577 31.72 3.84 -32.40
N PRO A 578 32.37 2.87 -31.72
CA PRO A 578 32.50 1.52 -32.27
C PRO A 578 31.18 0.74 -32.34
N LEU A 579 30.15 1.17 -31.61
CA LEU A 579 28.82 0.55 -31.58
C LEU A 579 27.89 1.18 -32.62
N LEU A 580 27.85 2.52 -32.69
CA LEU A 580 27.02 3.30 -33.60
C LEU A 580 27.82 4.46 -34.24
N PRO A 581 28.67 4.18 -35.24
CA PRO A 581 29.61 5.17 -35.77
C PRO A 581 28.91 6.37 -36.42
N VAL A 582 27.83 6.14 -37.17
CA VAL A 582 27.07 7.21 -37.84
C VAL A 582 26.37 8.12 -36.82
N TYR A 583 25.84 7.53 -35.75
CA TYR A 583 25.20 8.30 -34.68
C TYR A 583 26.24 9.15 -33.94
N ALA A 584 27.35 8.54 -33.52
CA ALA A 584 28.42 9.24 -32.84
C ALA A 584 28.99 10.39 -33.69
N GLU A 585 29.17 10.20 -35.00
CA GLU A 585 29.68 11.25 -35.90
C GLU A 585 28.74 12.45 -36.00
N ILE A 586 27.43 12.23 -36.17
CA ILE A 586 26.42 13.30 -36.21
C ILE A 586 26.41 14.07 -34.89
N ARG A 587 26.38 13.34 -33.77
CA ARG A 587 26.33 13.95 -32.44
C ARG A 587 27.63 14.67 -32.10
N HIS A 588 28.79 14.18 -32.53
CA HIS A 588 30.05 14.91 -32.44
C HIS A 588 30.04 16.22 -33.22
N ALA A 589 29.41 16.26 -34.41
CA ALA A 589 29.26 17.48 -35.19
C ALA A 589 28.31 18.48 -34.53
N GLU A 590 27.28 18.01 -33.82
CA GLU A 590 26.33 18.84 -33.07
C GLU A 590 26.91 19.35 -31.75
N LEU A 591 27.68 18.53 -31.03
CA LEU A 591 28.40 18.93 -29.83
C LEU A 591 29.45 20.03 -30.10
N LYS A 592 30.02 20.06 -31.31
CA LYS A 592 30.90 21.18 -31.75
C LYS A 592 30.15 22.50 -31.95
N LYS A 593 28.84 22.44 -32.20
CA LYS A 593 27.98 23.62 -32.41
C LYS A 593 27.34 24.09 -31.11
N ASP A 594 26.99 23.15 -30.22
CA ASP A 594 26.36 23.41 -28.94
C ASP A 594 27.09 22.66 -27.82
N THR A 595 27.84 23.41 -27.01
CA THR A 595 28.60 22.86 -25.88
C THR A 595 27.76 22.71 -24.61
N THR A 596 26.46 22.99 -24.66
CA THR A 596 25.54 22.93 -23.51
C THR A 596 24.81 21.59 -23.39
N LEU A 597 25.05 20.67 -24.33
CA LEU A 597 24.46 19.33 -24.34
C LEU A 597 24.83 18.52 -23.09
N SER A 598 23.80 18.11 -22.35
CA SER A 598 23.94 17.31 -21.13
C SER A 598 24.32 15.88 -21.46
N THR A 599 25.32 15.35 -20.74
CA THR A 599 25.73 13.94 -20.92
C THR A 599 24.61 12.98 -20.51
N PHE A 600 23.77 13.33 -19.52
CA PHE A 600 22.61 12.53 -19.12
C PHE A 600 21.54 12.46 -20.22
N GLU A 601 21.33 13.54 -20.96
CA GLU A 601 20.38 13.55 -22.08
C GLU A 601 20.92 12.67 -23.21
N GLU A 602 22.21 12.76 -23.52
CA GLU A 602 22.85 11.94 -24.55
C GLU A 602 22.84 10.44 -24.20
N ILE A 603 23.07 10.09 -22.93
CA ILE A 603 22.96 8.70 -22.43
C ILE A 603 21.54 8.17 -22.63
N ASN A 604 20.51 8.95 -22.31
CA ASN A 604 19.12 8.54 -22.47
C ASN A 604 18.71 8.44 -23.95
N ASP A 605 19.15 9.37 -24.81
CA ASP A 605 18.91 9.32 -26.24
C ASP A 605 19.56 8.09 -26.87
N PHE A 606 20.78 7.74 -26.45
CA PHE A 606 21.44 6.51 -26.86
C PHE A 606 20.67 5.27 -26.38
N ARG A 607 20.25 5.23 -25.09
CA ARG A 607 19.49 4.13 -24.49
C ARG A 607 18.23 3.81 -25.30
N HIS A 608 17.46 4.84 -25.66
CA HIS A 608 16.26 4.67 -26.49
C HIS A 608 16.56 4.13 -27.88
N ARG A 609 17.62 4.60 -28.54
CA ARG A 609 17.98 4.14 -29.89
C ARG A 609 18.54 2.72 -29.91
N TRP A 610 19.32 2.37 -28.90
CA TRP A 610 19.88 1.02 -28.75
C TRP A 610 18.79 -0.04 -28.55
N ASP A 611 17.74 0.30 -27.79
CA ASP A 611 16.56 -0.56 -27.64
C ASP A 611 15.78 -0.70 -28.95
N ASP A 612 15.59 0.39 -29.71
CA ASP A 612 14.89 0.36 -31.00
C ASP A 612 15.64 -0.46 -32.07
N GLU A 613 16.96 -0.35 -32.18
CA GLU A 613 17.77 -1.12 -33.13
C GLU A 613 17.90 -2.61 -32.76
N ASN A 614 17.98 -2.95 -31.46
CA ASN A 614 17.95 -4.34 -31.01
C ASN A 614 16.56 -4.97 -31.11
N GLN A 615 15.48 -4.18 -31.01
CA GLN A 615 14.15 -4.65 -31.34
C GLN A 615 14.03 -4.95 -32.84
N LEU A 616 14.59 -4.12 -33.73
CA LEU A 616 14.61 -4.35 -35.17
C LEU A 616 15.42 -5.60 -35.59
N SER A 617 16.53 -5.91 -34.91
CA SER A 617 17.33 -7.11 -35.18
C SER A 617 16.63 -8.41 -34.71
N SER A 618 15.83 -8.34 -33.64
CA SER A 618 15.01 -9.47 -33.17
C SER A 618 13.77 -9.71 -34.05
N VAL A 619 13.23 -8.66 -34.68
CA VAL A 619 12.02 -8.72 -35.53
C VAL A 619 12.33 -9.24 -36.94
N PHE A 620 13.57 -9.12 -37.44
CA PHE A 620 13.92 -9.58 -38.79
C PHE A 620 14.18 -11.10 -38.92
N SER A 621 14.25 -11.84 -37.79
CA SER A 621 14.54 -13.28 -37.81
C SER A 621 13.30 -14.18 -37.89
N THR A 622 12.07 -13.63 -37.81
CA THR A 622 10.83 -14.43 -37.79
C THR A 622 9.64 -13.74 -38.45
N SER A 623 9.77 -13.33 -39.72
CA SER A 623 8.58 -12.99 -40.52
C SER A 623 8.84 -12.95 -42.03
N GLN A 624 9.18 -14.08 -42.64
CA GLN A 624 8.58 -14.41 -43.94
C GLN A 624 7.33 -15.25 -43.64
N GLY A 625 6.17 -14.60 -43.60
CA GLY A 625 4.91 -15.31 -43.44
C GLY A 625 3.77 -14.47 -42.91
N GLN A 626 2.99 -13.93 -43.85
CA GLN A 626 1.58 -13.53 -43.71
C GLN A 626 1.28 -12.21 -42.96
N ALA A 627 1.07 -11.19 -43.77
CA ALA A 627 0.11 -10.13 -43.52
C ALA A 627 -1.30 -10.73 -43.28
N ASP A 628 -2.10 -10.21 -42.35
CA ASP A 628 -3.04 -9.12 -42.64
C ASP A 628 -3.93 -8.72 -41.43
N GLN A 629 -4.31 -7.43 -41.41
CA GLN A 629 -5.51 -6.82 -40.80
C GLN A 629 -5.74 -6.88 -39.27
N SER A 630 -5.25 -5.85 -38.55
CA SER A 630 -6.10 -4.90 -37.79
C SER A 630 -5.28 -4.00 -36.85
N ASN A 631 -4.93 -2.77 -37.28
CA ASN A 631 -4.69 -1.69 -36.33
C ASN A 631 -4.86 -0.31 -36.98
N ARG A 632 -6.09 0.22 -36.92
CA ARG A 632 -6.41 1.63 -37.19
C ARG A 632 -7.17 2.18 -35.99
N SER A 633 -6.45 2.65 -34.96
CA SER A 633 -6.92 3.78 -34.12
C SER A 633 -5.83 4.24 -33.17
N ASN A 634 -4.96 5.14 -33.63
CA ASN A 634 -4.31 6.08 -32.72
C ASN A 634 -4.02 7.42 -33.43
N GLN A 635 -5.09 8.11 -33.84
CA GLN A 635 -5.00 9.52 -34.24
C GLN A 635 -5.52 10.42 -33.10
N PRO A 636 -4.82 11.52 -32.75
CA PRO A 636 -5.24 12.45 -31.72
C PRO A 636 -6.57 13.12 -32.09
N ARG A 637 -7.53 13.15 -31.16
CA ARG A 637 -8.88 13.70 -31.41
C ARG A 637 -8.84 15.23 -31.41
N LYS A 638 -9.36 15.85 -32.48
CA LYS A 638 -9.53 17.31 -32.59
C LYS A 638 -10.63 17.84 -31.65
N CYS A 639 -10.40 18.99 -31.05
CA CYS A 639 -11.38 19.75 -30.28
C CYS A 639 -12.49 20.31 -31.19
N ILE A 640 -13.62 20.70 -30.61
CA ILE A 640 -14.79 21.22 -31.35
C ILE A 640 -14.48 22.57 -32.02
N CYS A 641 -13.54 23.34 -31.48
CA CYS A 641 -13.04 24.57 -32.10
C CYS A 641 -12.24 24.32 -33.38
N GLY A 642 -11.76 23.09 -33.62
CA GLY A 642 -10.96 22.72 -34.79
C GLY A 642 -9.50 22.40 -34.49
N ASP A 643 -9.01 22.83 -33.33
CA ASP A 643 -7.61 22.70 -32.90
C ASP A 643 -7.34 21.43 -32.07
N PHE A 644 -6.06 21.09 -31.91
CA PHE A 644 -5.62 19.90 -31.16
C PHE A 644 -5.36 20.23 -29.70
N HIS A 645 -6.41 20.19 -28.88
CA HIS A 645 -6.29 20.32 -27.42
C HIS A 645 -7.51 19.72 -26.71
N SER A 646 -7.44 19.61 -25.39
CA SER A 646 -8.54 19.16 -24.55
C SER A 646 -9.66 20.22 -24.45
N PHE A 647 -10.83 19.85 -23.90
CA PHE A 647 -11.88 20.85 -23.63
C PHE A 647 -11.52 21.80 -22.48
N ILE A 648 -10.64 21.40 -21.56
CA ILE A 648 -10.23 22.22 -20.42
C ILE A 648 -9.26 23.37 -20.82
N ASP A 649 -8.64 23.22 -21.98
CA ASP A 649 -7.72 24.22 -22.54
C ASP A 649 -8.36 25.09 -23.63
N CYS A 650 -9.65 24.89 -23.92
CA CYS A 650 -10.33 25.53 -25.03
C CYS A 650 -10.89 26.92 -24.66
N PRO A 651 -10.46 28.03 -25.31
CA PRO A 651 -10.92 29.39 -25.00
C PRO A 651 -12.37 29.67 -25.40
N TYR A 652 -12.95 28.83 -26.28
CA TYR A 652 -14.38 28.86 -26.63
C TYR A 652 -15.27 28.19 -25.58
N ILE A 653 -14.69 27.34 -24.72
CA ILE A 653 -15.39 26.61 -23.65
C ILE A 653 -15.13 27.28 -22.30
N ILE A 654 -13.88 27.62 -21.99
CA ILE A 654 -13.46 28.23 -20.73
C ILE A 654 -13.02 29.67 -20.97
N SER A 655 -13.70 30.61 -20.30
CA SER A 655 -13.45 32.04 -20.45
C SER A 655 -12.11 32.49 -19.87
N SER A 656 -11.60 31.81 -18.83
CA SER A 656 -10.32 32.13 -18.18
C SER A 656 -9.09 31.78 -19.03
N LYS A 657 -9.25 30.96 -20.07
CA LYS A 657 -8.19 30.58 -21.01
C LYS A 657 -8.12 31.48 -22.25
N ARG A 658 -8.91 32.56 -22.29
CA ARG A 658 -8.92 33.50 -23.42
C ARG A 658 -7.67 34.40 -23.36
N PRO A 659 -6.82 34.41 -24.40
CA PRO A 659 -5.70 35.34 -24.47
C PRO A 659 -6.18 36.79 -24.59
N VAL A 660 -5.29 37.75 -24.27
CA VAL A 660 -5.62 39.20 -24.19
C VAL A 660 -6.16 39.77 -25.51
N SER A 661 -5.77 39.22 -26.66
CA SER A 661 -6.23 39.61 -28.01
C SER A 661 -7.40 38.78 -28.56
N TRP A 662 -8.11 38.02 -27.71
CA TRP A 662 -9.10 37.05 -28.16
C TRP A 662 -10.38 37.69 -28.72
N LYS A 663 -10.77 37.30 -29.94
CA LYS A 663 -12.06 37.61 -30.56
C LYS A 663 -12.77 36.32 -30.95
N ALA A 664 -14.06 36.22 -30.64
CA ALA A 664 -14.84 35.02 -30.93
C ALA A 664 -15.18 34.93 -32.43
N ASP A 665 -14.84 33.82 -33.09
CA ASP A 665 -15.36 33.52 -34.43
C ASP A 665 -16.86 33.12 -34.32
N PRO A 666 -17.78 33.85 -34.97
CA PRO A 666 -19.20 33.54 -34.96
C PRO A 666 -19.53 32.13 -35.49
N LYS A 667 -18.74 31.60 -36.44
CA LYS A 667 -18.94 30.26 -37.03
C LYS A 667 -18.64 29.15 -36.04
N ILE A 668 -17.56 29.29 -35.27
CA ILE A 668 -17.17 28.31 -34.26
C ILE A 668 -18.17 28.33 -33.09
N LYS A 669 -18.63 29.52 -32.70
CA LYS A 669 -19.66 29.68 -31.67
C LYS A 669 -20.99 29.03 -32.08
N ALA A 670 -21.45 29.24 -33.32
CA ALA A 670 -22.65 28.60 -33.85
C ALA A 670 -22.52 27.07 -33.92
N LYS A 671 -21.33 26.57 -34.27
CA LYS A 671 -21.03 25.13 -34.29
C LYS A 671 -21.07 24.53 -32.89
N LEU A 672 -20.51 25.20 -31.89
CA LEU A 672 -20.51 24.75 -30.50
C LEU A 672 -21.94 24.66 -29.94
N GLU A 673 -22.78 25.67 -30.19
CA GLU A 673 -24.19 25.67 -29.76
C GLU A 673 -25.02 24.60 -30.46
N LYS A 674 -24.77 24.36 -31.75
CA LYS A 674 -25.41 23.25 -32.49
C LYS A 674 -25.01 21.89 -31.91
N VAL A 675 -23.74 21.70 -31.53
CA VAL A 675 -23.23 20.44 -30.94
C VAL A 675 -23.78 20.22 -29.54
N LYS A 676 -23.88 21.25 -28.69
CA LYS A 676 -24.53 21.15 -27.37
C LYS A 676 -25.99 20.71 -27.46
N LYS A 677 -26.71 21.12 -28.51
CA LYS A 677 -28.12 20.78 -28.71
C LYS A 677 -28.34 19.38 -29.32
N THR A 678 -27.35 18.83 -30.02
CA THR A 678 -27.48 17.56 -30.77
C THR A 678 -26.75 16.38 -30.14
N ARG A 679 -25.71 16.60 -29.32
CA ARG A 679 -24.89 15.53 -28.73
C ARG A 679 -24.76 15.71 -27.22
N GLU A 680 -25.60 14.99 -26.49
CA GLU A 680 -25.72 15.07 -25.03
C GLU A 680 -24.45 14.61 -24.29
N ASN A 681 -23.78 13.58 -24.81
CA ASN A 681 -22.49 13.10 -24.29
C ASN A 681 -21.37 14.14 -24.38
N VAL A 682 -21.36 14.95 -25.44
CA VAL A 682 -20.37 16.03 -25.63
C VAL A 682 -20.72 17.23 -24.74
N LYS A 683 -22.02 17.54 -24.59
CA LYS A 683 -22.50 18.56 -23.65
C LYS A 683 -22.06 18.26 -22.21
N ALA A 684 -22.25 17.02 -21.74
CA ALA A 684 -21.81 16.59 -20.41
C ALA A 684 -20.28 16.60 -20.22
N ALA A 685 -19.50 16.45 -21.30
CA ALA A 685 -18.03 16.58 -21.23
C ALA A 685 -17.59 18.05 -21.14
N ILE A 686 -18.28 18.96 -21.83
CA ILE A 686 -18.06 20.40 -21.77
C ILE A 686 -18.42 20.93 -20.38
N GLU A 687 -19.55 20.53 -19.80
CA GLU A 687 -19.99 20.94 -18.46
C GLU A 687 -18.99 20.51 -17.38
N ARG A 688 -18.48 19.28 -17.44
CA ARG A 688 -17.43 18.79 -16.54
C ARG A 688 -16.14 19.60 -16.64
N ALA A 689 -15.71 19.98 -17.85
CA ALA A 689 -14.51 20.79 -18.03
C ALA A 689 -14.67 22.20 -17.43
N VAL A 690 -15.87 22.79 -17.52
CA VAL A 690 -16.17 24.10 -16.92
C VAL A 690 -16.20 24.01 -15.39
N GLU A 691 -16.81 22.96 -14.83
CA GLU A 691 -16.86 22.74 -13.39
C GLU A 691 -15.47 22.53 -12.79
N GLN A 692 -14.63 21.73 -13.47
CA GLN A 692 -13.23 21.52 -13.09
C GLN A 692 -12.43 22.83 -13.09
N SER A 693 -12.57 23.68 -14.12
CA SER A 693 -11.88 24.97 -14.18
C SER A 693 -12.35 25.94 -13.07
N ASN A 694 -13.63 25.91 -12.70
CA ASN A 694 -14.15 26.74 -11.60
C ASN A 694 -13.63 26.28 -10.23
N GLN A 695 -13.43 24.97 -10.03
CA GLN A 695 -12.82 24.43 -8.82
C GLN A 695 -11.35 24.83 -8.70
N GLU A 696 -10.58 24.77 -9.80
CA GLU A 696 -9.18 25.24 -9.84
C GLU A 696 -9.07 26.75 -9.54
N ALA A 697 -9.98 27.57 -10.07
CA ALA A 697 -10.03 29.00 -9.78
C ALA A 697 -10.37 29.28 -8.30
N GLY A 698 -11.26 28.49 -7.69
CA GLY A 698 -11.61 28.57 -6.27
C GLY A 698 -10.45 28.20 -5.34
N ALA A 699 -9.70 27.15 -5.68
CA ALA A 699 -8.51 26.73 -4.95
C ALA A 699 -7.41 27.81 -4.99
N ASN A 700 -7.15 28.40 -6.16
CA ASN A 700 -6.18 29.48 -6.32
C ASN A 700 -6.58 30.77 -5.57
N ARG A 701 -7.88 31.10 -5.48
CA ARG A 701 -8.36 32.27 -4.73
C ARG A 701 -8.22 32.08 -3.21
N THR A 702 -8.32 30.83 -2.75
CA THR A 702 -8.11 30.44 -1.35
C THR A 702 -6.62 30.47 -0.99
N PHE A 703 -5.76 30.03 -1.90
CA PHE A 703 -4.30 30.11 -1.80
C PHE A 703 -3.78 31.57 -1.83
N LEU A 704 -4.33 32.44 -2.67
CA LEU A 704 -3.94 33.87 -2.68
C LEU A 704 -4.40 34.63 -1.43
N ARG A 705 -5.50 34.19 -0.78
CA ARG A 705 -5.93 34.72 0.52
C ARG A 705 -5.01 34.29 1.67
N SER A 706 -4.43 33.09 1.61
CA SER A 706 -3.43 32.67 2.61
C SER A 706 -2.12 33.44 2.48
N ILE A 707 -1.70 33.78 1.24
CA ILE A 707 -0.51 34.60 0.98
C ILE A 707 -0.69 36.07 1.39
N LYS A 708 -1.89 36.66 1.25
CA LYS A 708 -2.15 38.02 1.74
C LYS A 708 -2.21 38.10 3.28
N ARG A 709 -2.58 37.01 3.95
CA ARG A 709 -2.55 36.92 5.42
C ARG A 709 -1.13 36.81 5.99
N SER A 710 -0.19 36.25 5.23
CA SER A 710 1.22 36.14 5.65
C SER A 710 2.07 37.38 5.37
N ARG A 711 1.57 38.37 4.63
CA ARG A 711 2.28 39.63 4.32
C ARG A 711 1.85 40.86 5.15
N SER A 712 0.96 40.69 6.14
CA SER A 712 0.45 41.80 6.98
C SER A 712 1.13 41.91 8.35
N THR A 713 2.16 41.11 8.64
CA THR A 713 2.84 41.09 9.94
C THR A 713 4.36 41.11 9.76
N THR A 714 4.91 42.26 9.32
CA THR A 714 6.23 42.80 9.67
C THR A 714 6.57 43.98 8.75
N VAL A 715 6.33 45.21 9.20
CA VAL A 715 7.25 46.36 9.03
C VAL A 715 6.94 47.30 10.22
N VAL A 716 7.83 47.33 11.20
CA VAL A 716 7.95 48.47 12.13
C VAL A 716 9.32 49.06 11.85
N ASP A 717 9.30 50.37 11.61
CA ASP A 717 10.42 51.29 11.42
C ASP A 717 11.67 50.99 12.24
N GLU A 718 12.82 50.92 11.57
CA GLU A 718 14.07 51.50 12.09
C GLU A 718 14.83 52.13 10.90
N GLY A 719 14.94 53.47 10.96
CA GLY A 719 15.59 54.28 9.95
C GLY A 719 17.11 54.22 10.03
N ILE A 720 17.75 54.20 8.86
CA ILE A 720 19.15 54.59 8.68
C ILE A 720 19.22 55.38 7.38
N GLU A 721 19.45 56.69 7.51
CA GLU A 721 19.86 57.59 6.44
C GLU A 721 21.26 57.22 5.96
N TYR A 722 21.46 57.16 4.64
CA TYR A 722 22.71 57.56 4.00
C TYR A 722 22.39 58.24 2.66
N GLU A 723 22.72 59.53 2.60
CA GLU A 723 22.81 60.34 1.39
C GLU A 723 23.89 59.80 0.45
N LEU A 724 23.60 59.82 -0.85
CA LEU A 724 24.62 60.00 -1.90
C LEU A 724 24.04 60.91 -2.99
N GLU A 725 24.70 62.04 -3.20
CA GLU A 725 24.80 62.70 -4.52
C GLU A 725 25.53 61.78 -5.52
#